data_AF-A0A8X7VJ67-F1
#
_entry.id   AF-A0A8X7VJ67-F1
#
_cell.length_a   1.000
_cell.length_b   1.000
_cell.length_c   1.000
_cell.angle_alpha   90.00
_cell.angle_beta   90.00
_cell.angle_gamma   90.00
#
_symmetry.space_group_name_H-M   'P 1'
#
loop_
_entity.id
_entity.type
_entity.pdbx_description
1 polymer ?
#
loop_
_entity_poly.entity_id
_entity_poly.type
_entity_poly.pdbx_seq_one_letter_code
_entity_poly.pdbx_strand_id
1 'polypeptide(L)'
;MDEAIHDGVDILSLSIGYEPLFPETDVRDGIATGAFHAVVKVAATTLDRSFPTPLTLGNNRVILFHQFLMYTGPELGFTSLVYPEDPGNSNETFSGTCERLFINSDLTMAGKVVLCFTTSPYDTTVSRASRYVKRAGGLGVIIAGQPDNIIRPCYDFPCVSVDYELGTNILLYIRSSGLPFVKIQPSRTLIGQPVGTKVATFSSRGPNPISAAILKAGVVSITAAGSEESNGDSQFGWSDDEEDDGVENLVKLIKDGFPFNHSFFKGGASKSDVVRMREETRSEAEIRKTSKQKSSQSSGDVVDAESIAASVKGLLSGDLTRLSEELSRVGADLLRMATELKTFGAAFSTLQSSIVSNVEDMLKTYLAELVKNVTNPVILSPGPSMQHATPTVAVTSCNISNLGAYKSAHSEPERMETDMGDGMVEPLAGADVYVVYLGEKEHDDPASITESHHQMLWSLLGSQESVHESIVYSYRHGFSGFAAKLTESQAQQLSELPEVVHVIPNTLYELTTTRTWDYLGLSPGTSKSLLHKADMGRKIIVGVIDTGVWPESEMYNDKGYGPIPNRWKGSCESGELFNGSIHCNRKLIGAKYFVDGLVAEIGDFDRAENPEYASPRDFNGHGTHVSSTIGGSFLPDVSYLGLGRGTVRGGAPGVRLAIYKACWLQSGSCSGADVLKAIDEAIHDGVDVLSLSLGSKVPLYSETDVRELTSVGAFHAVAKGIPVVAAAGNDGPSAQTISNVAPWILTVAATTLDRSFPTAITLGNNITILGQAIFAGPELGFSDLAYPVSGDCEKLSANPNKTMEGKVVLCFTRETSVTPAVDAIVAVRNAGGLGVIIARNPTHLLLPTRNFPSVAVDFELGTDILFYIRSTRSPIVKIGASRTLVARPVATKVATFSSRGPNSISPAILKPDIAAPGVNILAATSLNDSLGVNGFSMKSGTSMATPVVSGIVVLLKSLHPHWSPSAIKSAIVTTAWKTDPSGEPIFADGSSRKLADPFDYGGGLVNPEKAARPGLVYDMATHDYVLYLCAANYSDMSISRVLGKATVCPNPKPSVLDLNLPSITIPNLRNEVTLTRTVTNVGPLNSVYKVMIDPPMGVDVTVTPMTLVFNSTVTKLSFTVRVTTTHRVNTGYFFGTLTWSDNVHNVAIPVSVRTQILQRYYDEN
;
A
#
# COMPACT_ATOMS: atom_id res chain seq x y z
N MET A 1 -1.98 -62.62 19.21
CA MET A 1 -1.74 -63.86 18.47
C MET A 1 -0.84 -63.58 17.29
N ASP A 2 0.48 -63.51 17.41
CA ASP A 2 1.39 -63.36 18.56
C ASP A 2 2.79 -63.05 17.97
N GLU A 3 3.49 -62.17 18.70
CA GLU A 3 4.94 -62.12 19.06
C GLU A 3 6.02 -62.37 17.98
N ALA A 4 6.95 -61.45 17.69
CA ALA A 4 8.00 -60.78 18.50
C ALA A 4 9.28 -61.63 18.72
N ILE A 5 10.44 -61.12 18.27
CA ILE A 5 11.66 -60.80 19.06
C ILE A 5 12.93 -60.63 18.16
N HIS A 6 13.44 -59.39 18.18
CA HIS A 6 14.81 -58.84 18.33
C HIS A 6 15.99 -58.91 17.33
N ASP A 7 16.57 -57.69 17.22
CA ASP A 7 17.95 -57.19 16.96
C ASP A 7 18.50 -57.15 15.52
N GLY A 8 19.11 -56.07 15.01
CA GLY A 8 19.53 -54.75 15.52
C GLY A 8 20.58 -54.11 14.58
N VAL A 9 20.89 -52.80 14.76
CA VAL A 9 21.95 -51.94 14.13
C VAL A 9 21.53 -51.16 12.85
N ASP A 10 21.69 -49.84 12.67
CA ASP A 10 21.94 -48.67 13.54
C ASP A 10 21.54 -47.37 12.79
N ILE A 11 21.05 -46.37 13.53
CA ILE A 11 20.77 -44.99 13.08
C ILE A 11 21.79 -44.08 13.78
N LEU A 12 22.51 -43.24 13.04
CA LEU A 12 23.38 -42.20 13.59
C LEU A 12 22.71 -40.82 13.49
N SER A 13 22.25 -40.36 14.64
CA SER A 13 22.00 -38.96 14.98
C SER A 13 23.19 -38.45 15.81
N LEU A 14 23.77 -37.31 15.46
CA LEU A 14 24.75 -36.62 16.31
C LEU A 14 24.50 -35.10 16.29
N SER A 15 24.10 -34.61 17.46
CA SER A 15 24.12 -33.21 17.86
C SER A 15 25.50 -32.87 18.43
N ILE A 16 26.09 -31.74 17.99
CA ILE A 16 27.19 -31.01 18.66
C ILE A 16 26.93 -29.54 18.26
N GLY A 17 26.76 -28.53 19.12
CA GLY A 17 27.47 -28.19 20.35
C GLY A 17 28.40 -27.00 20.04
N TYR A 18 27.96 -25.76 20.30
CA TYR A 18 28.83 -24.57 20.24
C TYR A 18 29.13 -24.12 21.66
N GLU A 19 30.39 -24.25 22.07
CA GLU A 19 30.98 -23.54 23.20
C GLU A 19 32.03 -22.51 22.70
N PRO A 20 32.29 -21.45 23.48
CA PRO A 20 33.11 -20.29 23.10
C PRO A 20 34.59 -20.48 23.46
N LEU A 21 35.45 -19.78 22.74
CA LEU A 21 36.89 -19.65 23.03
C LEU A 21 37.14 -18.42 23.92
N PHE A 22 37.68 -18.59 25.13
CA PHE A 22 38.86 -17.88 25.68
C PHE A 22 39.30 -18.57 27.01
N PRO A 23 40.61 -18.59 27.35
CA PRO A 23 41.19 -19.61 28.24
C PRO A 23 41.16 -19.23 29.73
N GLU A 24 41.03 -20.23 30.60
CA GLU A 24 41.18 -20.11 32.05
C GLU A 24 42.65 -20.14 32.51
N THR A 25 42.96 -19.31 33.50
CA THR A 25 43.96 -19.59 34.53
C THR A 25 43.41 -19.25 35.91
N ASP A 26 43.39 -20.28 36.76
CA ASP A 26 43.57 -20.33 38.22
C ASP A 26 42.61 -19.61 39.21
N VAL A 27 41.85 -20.46 39.91
CA VAL A 27 41.88 -20.74 41.39
C VAL A 27 41.40 -19.66 42.40
N ARG A 28 40.46 -20.14 43.25
CA ARG A 28 40.17 -19.87 44.70
C ARG A 28 38.92 -19.07 45.12
N ASP A 29 38.14 -19.76 45.98
CA ASP A 29 37.36 -19.33 47.16
C ASP A 29 36.32 -18.18 47.00
N GLY A 30 35.07 -18.27 47.46
CA GLY A 30 34.36 -19.27 48.25
C GLY A 30 33.00 -18.71 48.75
N ILE A 31 32.22 -19.62 49.35
CA ILE A 31 31.25 -19.39 50.45
C ILE A 31 29.90 -18.75 50.04
N ALA A 32 28.83 -19.55 49.84
CA ALA A 32 27.82 -20.03 50.82
C ALA A 32 26.61 -19.06 50.91
N THR A 33 25.35 -19.42 51.14
CA THR A 33 24.63 -20.63 51.61
C THR A 33 23.14 -20.32 51.39
N GLY A 34 22.28 -21.23 50.91
CA GLY A 34 21.44 -22.13 51.74
C GLY A 34 19.95 -21.80 51.52
N ALA A 35 19.13 -22.71 50.99
CA ALA A 35 18.39 -23.77 51.72
C ALA A 35 17.25 -23.19 52.62
N PHE A 36 16.01 -23.70 52.71
CA PHE A 36 15.33 -24.92 52.26
C PHE A 36 13.80 -24.77 52.54
N HIS A 37 13.03 -25.73 52.03
CA HIS A 37 11.58 -26.01 52.03
C HIS A 37 10.71 -25.95 53.32
N ALA A 38 9.38 -25.96 53.06
CA ALA A 38 8.23 -26.60 53.76
C ALA A 38 7.23 -25.63 54.43
N VAL A 39 5.89 -25.75 54.34
CA VAL A 39 4.99 -26.91 54.62
C VAL A 39 3.61 -26.74 53.92
N VAL A 40 2.95 -27.87 53.64
CA VAL A 40 1.62 -28.08 53.01
C VAL A 40 0.53 -28.43 54.06
N LYS A 41 -0.76 -28.04 53.86
CA LYS A 41 -2.00 -28.90 53.90
C LYS A 41 -3.33 -28.15 54.22
N VAL A 42 -4.35 -28.27 53.32
CA VAL A 42 -5.69 -28.94 53.48
C VAL A 42 -6.80 -28.04 54.09
N ALA A 43 -8.09 -27.98 53.70
CA ALA A 43 -9.03 -28.85 52.97
C ALA A 43 -10.17 -28.04 52.32
N ALA A 44 -10.86 -28.68 51.36
CA ALA A 44 -12.14 -28.29 50.77
C ALA A 44 -13.35 -28.65 51.66
N THR A 45 -14.48 -27.93 51.59
CA THR A 45 -15.83 -28.46 51.21
C THR A 45 -17.00 -27.44 51.32
N THR A 46 -17.82 -27.42 50.24
CA THR A 46 -19.31 -27.33 50.12
C THR A 46 -20.15 -26.05 50.28
N LEU A 47 -21.02 -25.88 49.26
CA LEU A 47 -22.39 -25.30 49.19
C LEU A 47 -22.49 -23.75 49.21
N ASP A 48 -23.26 -23.05 48.36
CA ASP A 48 -24.44 -23.42 47.56
C ASP A 48 -24.65 -22.43 46.39
N ARG A 49 -25.42 -22.88 45.39
CA ARG A 49 -25.90 -22.17 44.21
C ARG A 49 -26.81 -21.00 44.58
N SER A 50 -26.59 -19.83 43.96
CA SER A 50 -27.71 -19.00 43.48
C SER A 50 -27.25 -18.07 42.36
N PHE A 51 -27.83 -18.28 41.17
CA PHE A 51 -27.97 -17.26 40.15
C PHE A 51 -28.79 -16.09 40.72
N PRO A 52 -28.60 -14.88 40.17
CA PRO A 52 -29.64 -14.41 39.26
C PRO A 52 -29.11 -13.95 37.91
N THR A 53 -29.88 -14.32 36.90
CA THR A 53 -29.99 -13.82 35.53
C THR A 53 -30.32 -12.30 35.48
N PRO A 54 -30.32 -11.67 34.28
CA PRO A 54 -29.72 -10.37 34.03
C PRO A 54 -30.63 -9.19 34.39
N LEU A 55 -30.03 -8.15 34.97
CA LEU A 55 -30.61 -6.82 34.94
C LEU A 55 -30.16 -6.12 33.65
N THR A 56 -31.05 -6.12 32.66
CA THR A 56 -31.06 -5.09 31.62
C THR A 56 -31.17 -3.72 32.27
N LEU A 57 -30.18 -2.86 32.02
CA LEU A 57 -30.34 -1.42 32.17
C LEU A 57 -29.51 -0.72 31.10
N GLY A 58 -30.23 -0.18 30.11
CA GLY A 58 -29.68 0.86 29.27
C GLY A 58 -29.28 2.04 30.13
N ASN A 59 -28.05 2.51 29.98
CA ASN A 59 -27.65 3.88 30.27
C ASN A 59 -26.31 4.18 29.58
N ASN A 60 -26.33 5.22 28.76
CA ASN A 60 -25.24 5.72 27.93
C ASN A 60 -24.07 6.26 28.75
N ARG A 61 -23.19 5.37 29.23
CA ARG A 61 -21.86 5.72 29.74
C ARG A 61 -20.82 4.76 29.19
N VAL A 62 -19.89 5.27 28.38
CA VAL A 62 -18.74 4.52 27.88
C VAL A 62 -17.52 4.93 28.70
N ILE A 63 -16.88 3.98 29.37
CA ILE A 63 -15.65 4.19 30.14
C ILE A 63 -14.49 3.64 29.31
N LEU A 64 -13.45 4.44 29.08
CA LEU A 64 -12.25 4.06 28.32
C LEU A 64 -11.00 4.05 29.20
N PHE A 65 -10.11 3.09 28.94
CA PHE A 65 -8.87 2.87 29.66
C PHE A 65 -7.66 2.94 28.71
N HIS A 66 -7.01 4.08 28.49
CA HIS A 66 -5.87 4.21 27.54
C HIS A 66 -4.76 5.13 28.05
N GLN A 67 -3.50 4.79 27.76
CA GLN A 67 -2.26 5.50 28.10
C GLN A 67 -1.46 5.87 26.83
N PHE A 68 -0.34 6.60 27.01
CA PHE A 68 0.69 7.10 26.04
C PHE A 68 0.77 8.62 25.83
N LEU A 69 -0.17 9.40 26.35
CA LEU A 69 0.03 10.83 26.59
C LEU A 69 -0.11 11.14 28.08
N MET A 70 0.97 11.63 28.70
CA MET A 70 0.94 12.05 30.10
C MET A 70 0.20 13.39 30.20
N TYR A 71 -1.11 13.33 30.38
CA TYR A 71 -1.84 14.46 30.92
C TYR A 71 -1.68 14.49 32.44
N THR A 72 -0.88 15.44 32.93
CA THR A 72 -0.65 15.72 34.35
C THR A 72 -1.47 16.90 34.87
N GLY A 73 -2.24 17.56 33.99
CA GLY A 73 -3.09 18.70 34.33
C GLY A 73 -4.39 18.32 35.05
N PRO A 74 -5.23 19.29 35.44
CA PRO A 74 -6.46 19.07 36.19
C PRO A 74 -7.52 18.30 35.39
N GLU A 75 -8.31 17.46 36.04
CA GLU A 75 -9.42 16.73 35.40
C GLU A 75 -10.33 17.68 34.59
N LEU A 76 -10.52 17.37 33.30
CA LEU A 76 -11.56 18.00 32.50
C LEU A 76 -12.90 17.36 32.87
N GLY A 77 -13.88 18.18 33.26
CA GLY A 77 -15.27 17.75 33.40
C GLY A 77 -15.87 17.22 32.09
N PHE A 78 -17.15 16.86 32.09
CA PHE A 78 -17.84 16.51 30.84
C PHE A 78 -17.91 17.73 29.92
N THR A 79 -17.12 17.69 28.87
CA THR A 79 -16.96 18.73 27.86
C THR A 79 -17.46 18.21 26.51
N SER A 80 -17.98 19.10 25.67
CA SER A 80 -18.44 18.71 24.33
C SER A 80 -17.27 18.15 23.51
N LEU A 81 -17.52 17.02 22.84
CA LEU A 81 -16.57 16.34 21.96
C LEU A 81 -16.96 16.61 20.50
N VAL A 82 -16.01 16.96 19.66
CA VAL A 82 -16.27 17.21 18.24
C VAL A 82 -15.27 16.46 17.37
N TYR A 83 -15.72 15.99 16.22
CA TYR A 83 -14.86 15.55 15.14
C TYR A 83 -15.10 16.50 13.96
N PRO A 84 -14.06 17.17 13.45
CA PRO A 84 -14.21 18.06 12.32
C PRO A 84 -14.37 17.25 11.02
N GLU A 85 -15.62 16.89 10.68
CA GLU A 85 -16.01 16.20 9.44
C GLU A 85 -16.01 17.09 8.20
N ASP A 86 -15.20 16.75 7.19
CA ASP A 86 -15.27 17.36 5.85
C ASP A 86 -16.68 17.20 5.29
N PRO A 87 -17.49 18.28 5.18
CA PRO A 87 -18.85 18.13 4.71
C PRO A 87 -18.92 17.94 3.19
N GLY A 88 -17.79 18.05 2.47
CA GLY A 88 -17.82 18.15 1.01
C GLY A 88 -18.72 19.30 0.57
N ASN A 89 -18.63 20.47 1.22
CA ASN A 89 -19.54 21.58 0.86
C ASN A 89 -19.06 22.97 1.31
N SER A 90 -17.75 23.16 1.54
CA SER A 90 -17.22 24.49 1.85
C SER A 90 -15.88 24.72 1.17
N ASN A 91 -15.69 25.94 0.64
CA ASN A 91 -14.39 26.47 0.20
C ASN A 91 -13.33 26.50 1.31
N GLU A 92 -13.70 26.11 2.53
CA GLU A 92 -12.80 25.79 3.63
C GLU A 92 -12.66 24.26 3.73
N THR A 93 -11.49 23.76 3.36
CA THR A 93 -11.12 22.33 3.47
C THR A 93 -11.09 21.94 4.94
N PHE A 94 -12.07 21.15 5.37
CA PHE A 94 -12.19 20.79 6.78
C PHE A 94 -11.89 19.30 6.92
N SER A 95 -10.69 18.93 7.34
CA SER A 95 -10.32 17.52 7.44
C SER A 95 -10.15 17.10 8.88
N GLY A 96 -10.81 16.01 9.27
CA GLY A 96 -10.57 15.32 10.54
C GLY A 96 -9.19 14.66 10.64
N THR A 97 -8.32 14.93 9.67
CA THR A 97 -6.90 14.57 9.64
C THR A 97 -6.10 15.52 10.54
N CYS A 98 -5.35 14.99 11.51
CA CYS A 98 -4.62 15.80 12.49
C CYS A 98 -3.65 16.80 11.83
N GLU A 99 -3.06 16.42 10.71
CA GLU A 99 -2.11 17.20 9.91
C GLU A 99 -2.73 18.43 9.27
N ARG A 100 -4.06 18.48 9.11
CA ARG A 100 -4.79 19.57 8.45
C ARG A 100 -5.57 20.48 9.41
N LEU A 101 -5.43 20.27 10.72
CA LEU A 101 -6.07 21.11 11.74
C LEU A 101 -5.59 22.57 11.73
N PHE A 102 -4.46 22.86 11.08
CA PHE A 102 -3.89 24.22 10.98
C PHE A 102 -4.65 25.17 10.06
N ILE A 103 -5.54 24.64 9.22
CA ILE A 103 -6.27 25.42 8.21
C ILE A 103 -7.43 26.22 8.84
N ASN A 104 -7.64 26.14 10.17
CA ASN A 104 -8.82 26.69 10.83
C ASN A 104 -8.50 27.83 11.82
N SER A 105 -9.21 28.96 11.66
CA SER A 105 -9.24 30.10 12.59
C SER A 105 -10.62 30.34 13.25
N ASP A 106 -11.61 29.46 13.08
CA ASP A 106 -13.01 29.68 13.49
C ASP A 106 -13.52 28.82 14.67
N LEU A 107 -14.54 29.36 15.36
CA LEU A 107 -15.17 29.00 16.65
C LEU A 107 -15.64 27.54 16.86
N THR A 108 -15.44 26.62 15.90
CA THR A 108 -16.00 25.25 15.95
C THR A 108 -15.32 24.34 16.98
N MET A 109 -14.02 24.54 17.20
CA MET A 109 -13.18 23.85 18.19
C MET A 109 -13.25 24.50 19.58
N ALA A 110 -13.63 25.79 19.65
CA ALA A 110 -13.63 26.56 20.87
C ALA A 110 -14.51 25.92 21.96
N GLY A 111 -13.94 25.71 23.15
CA GLY A 111 -14.64 25.10 24.27
C GLY A 111 -14.92 23.60 24.15
N LYS A 112 -14.30 22.89 23.19
CA LYS A 112 -14.55 21.46 22.92
C LYS A 112 -13.28 20.63 22.96
N VAL A 113 -13.42 19.33 23.17
CA VAL A 113 -12.36 18.35 22.91
C VAL A 113 -12.48 17.90 21.45
N VAL A 114 -11.37 17.85 20.72
CA VAL A 114 -11.34 17.55 19.27
C VAL A 114 -10.80 16.14 19.04
N LEU A 115 -11.54 15.28 18.36
CA LEU A 115 -11.00 14.03 17.79
C LEU A 115 -10.35 14.33 16.44
N CYS A 116 -9.19 13.73 16.15
CA CYS A 116 -8.60 13.72 14.82
C CYS A 116 -7.91 12.36 14.54
N PHE A 117 -7.75 12.01 13.26
CA PHE A 117 -7.06 10.81 12.81
C PHE A 117 -5.75 11.19 12.12
N THR A 118 -4.69 10.40 12.31
CA THR A 118 -3.39 10.61 11.65
C THR A 118 -2.92 9.31 11.04
N THR A 119 -2.35 9.35 9.84
CA THR A 119 -1.58 8.23 9.26
C THR A 119 -0.08 8.47 9.33
N SER A 120 0.32 9.69 9.68
CA SER A 120 1.72 10.03 9.94
C SER A 120 2.23 9.30 11.19
N PRO A 121 3.37 8.59 11.09
CA PRO A 121 4.08 8.06 12.24
C PRO A 121 4.89 9.15 12.98
N TYR A 122 4.87 10.40 12.50
CA TYR A 122 5.75 11.46 13.00
C TYR A 122 5.19 12.18 14.23
N ASP A 123 6.06 12.27 15.25
CA ASP A 123 5.93 13.06 16.48
C ASP A 123 5.37 14.49 16.27
N THR A 124 5.85 15.15 15.22
CA THR A 124 5.46 16.55 14.93
C THR A 124 3.96 16.71 14.71
N THR A 125 3.23 15.68 14.25
CA THR A 125 1.79 15.74 14.03
C THR A 125 1.02 15.92 15.35
N VAL A 126 1.41 15.24 16.41
CA VAL A 126 0.73 15.28 17.73
C VAL A 126 0.89 16.64 18.40
N SER A 127 2.13 17.15 18.48
CA SER A 127 2.41 18.46 19.04
C SER A 127 1.77 19.58 18.23
N ARG A 128 1.77 19.43 16.90
CA ARG A 128 1.17 20.40 15.97
C ARG A 128 -0.35 20.45 16.11
N ALA A 129 -1.03 19.29 16.11
CA ALA A 129 -2.47 19.21 16.33
C ALA A 129 -2.87 19.83 17.68
N SER A 130 -2.17 19.47 18.76
CA SER A 130 -2.40 20.02 20.10
C SER A 130 -2.25 21.55 20.13
N ARG A 131 -1.20 22.08 19.49
CA ARG A 131 -0.95 23.53 19.41
C ARG A 131 -2.05 24.26 18.63
N TYR A 132 -2.53 23.71 17.52
CA TYR A 132 -3.58 24.32 16.73
C TYR A 132 -4.93 24.30 17.44
N VAL A 133 -5.32 23.16 18.03
CA VAL A 133 -6.57 23.07 18.82
C VAL A 133 -6.52 24.04 20.00
N LYS A 134 -5.39 24.17 20.69
CA LYS A 134 -5.19 25.15 21.77
C LYS A 134 -5.32 26.60 21.27
N ARG A 135 -4.70 26.94 20.13
CA ARG A 135 -4.82 28.27 19.49
C ARG A 135 -6.25 28.60 19.08
N ALA A 136 -7.02 27.60 18.65
CA ALA A 136 -8.44 27.74 18.30
C ALA A 136 -9.38 27.76 19.53
N GLY A 137 -8.85 27.80 20.76
CA GLY A 137 -9.64 27.84 22.00
C GLY A 137 -10.25 26.50 22.41
N GLY A 138 -9.81 25.38 21.82
CA GLY A 138 -10.22 24.04 22.23
C GLY A 138 -9.72 23.66 23.63
N LEU A 139 -10.38 22.70 24.25
CA LEU A 139 -10.12 22.25 25.62
C LEU A 139 -9.28 20.97 25.69
N GLY A 140 -9.15 20.22 24.59
CA GLY A 140 -8.29 19.06 24.52
C GLY A 140 -8.31 18.38 23.15
N VAL A 141 -7.45 17.39 22.93
CA VAL A 141 -7.39 16.63 21.67
C VAL A 141 -7.35 15.12 21.91
N ILE A 142 -8.08 14.35 21.11
CA ILE A 142 -7.98 12.89 21.04
C ILE A 142 -7.41 12.56 19.66
N ILE A 143 -6.28 11.86 19.63
CA ILE A 143 -5.54 11.54 18.40
C ILE A 143 -5.68 10.05 18.16
N ALA A 144 -6.37 9.69 17.09
CA ALA A 144 -6.51 8.32 16.62
C ALA A 144 -5.44 8.04 15.56
N GLY A 145 -4.57 7.07 15.78
CA GLY A 145 -3.48 6.80 14.86
C GLY A 145 -2.77 5.49 15.17
N GLN A 146 -1.67 5.25 14.48
CA GLN A 146 -0.79 4.16 14.87
C GLN A 146 -0.15 4.49 16.23
N PRO A 147 -0.17 3.56 17.18
CA PRO A 147 0.55 3.71 18.45
C PRO A 147 2.06 3.76 18.21
N ASP A 148 2.75 4.62 18.95
CA ASP A 148 4.21 4.77 18.94
C ASP A 148 4.73 4.56 20.37
N ASN A 149 5.89 3.92 20.51
CA ASN A 149 6.46 3.47 21.80
C ASN A 149 6.99 4.62 22.68
N ILE A 150 6.64 5.88 22.35
CA ILE A 150 7.18 7.07 23.00
C ILE A 150 6.05 7.74 23.77
N ILE A 151 6.14 7.69 25.10
CA ILE A 151 5.27 8.47 25.99
C ILE A 151 5.67 9.94 25.86
N ARG A 152 4.78 10.76 25.29
CA ARG A 152 5.04 12.19 25.08
C ARG A 152 4.12 13.06 25.94
N PRO A 153 4.64 14.05 26.67
CA PRO A 153 3.79 14.99 27.37
C PRO A 153 3.15 15.95 26.36
N CYS A 154 1.83 16.10 26.40
CA CYS A 154 1.24 17.32 25.88
C CYS A 154 1.39 18.37 26.97
N TYR A 155 2.38 19.24 26.82
CA TYR A 155 2.54 20.46 27.63
C TYR A 155 1.18 21.08 27.98
N ASP A 156 0.87 21.36 29.25
CA ASP A 156 -0.32 22.06 29.78
C ASP A 156 -1.60 22.07 28.89
N PHE A 157 -1.91 20.93 28.24
CA PHE A 157 -3.02 20.81 27.29
C PHE A 157 -3.52 19.36 27.30
N PRO A 158 -4.80 19.12 27.59
CA PRO A 158 -5.35 17.77 27.65
C PRO A 158 -5.27 17.06 26.29
N CYS A 159 -4.57 15.93 26.25
CA CYS A 159 -4.50 15.12 25.04
C CYS A 159 -4.53 13.62 25.37
N VAL A 160 -5.10 12.83 24.47
CA VAL A 160 -5.18 11.36 24.59
C VAL A 160 -4.88 10.74 23.23
N SER A 161 -3.96 9.77 23.17
CA SER A 161 -3.72 8.96 21.97
C SER A 161 -4.55 7.68 22.05
N VAL A 162 -5.11 7.23 20.92
CA VAL A 162 -5.90 5.99 20.78
C VAL A 162 -5.57 5.30 19.47
N ASP A 163 -5.77 3.98 19.39
CA ASP A 163 -5.68 3.25 18.13
C ASP A 163 -6.85 3.59 17.17
N TYR A 164 -6.78 3.13 15.92
CA TYR A 164 -7.85 3.39 14.95
C TYR A 164 -9.16 2.70 15.30
N GLU A 165 -9.14 1.51 15.92
CA GLU A 165 -10.35 0.79 16.33
C GLU A 165 -11.14 1.65 17.35
N LEU A 166 -10.45 2.15 18.36
CA LEU A 166 -11.03 2.99 19.40
C LEU A 166 -11.39 4.38 18.88
N GLY A 167 -10.51 5.00 18.09
CA GLY A 167 -10.81 6.26 17.42
C GLY A 167 -12.10 6.18 16.60
N THR A 168 -12.26 5.09 15.83
CA THR A 168 -13.45 4.83 15.02
C THR A 168 -14.69 4.63 15.91
N ASN A 169 -14.57 3.90 17.03
CA ASN A 169 -15.65 3.78 18.00
C ASN A 169 -16.07 5.14 18.61
N ILE A 170 -15.10 6.02 18.91
CA ILE A 170 -15.38 7.38 19.39
C ILE A 170 -16.08 8.20 18.31
N LEU A 171 -15.64 8.09 17.05
CA LEU A 171 -16.28 8.76 15.92
C LEU A 171 -17.73 8.29 15.70
N LEU A 172 -17.98 6.98 15.77
CA LEU A 172 -19.34 6.43 15.70
C LEU A 172 -20.21 6.91 16.88
N TYR A 173 -19.62 7.08 18.06
CA TYR A 173 -20.31 7.69 19.21
C TYR A 173 -20.65 9.17 18.98
N ILE A 174 -19.73 9.96 18.41
CA ILE A 174 -19.98 11.36 18.04
C ILE A 174 -21.16 11.43 17.05
N ARG A 175 -21.14 10.59 16.01
CA ARG A 175 -22.17 10.56 14.95
C ARG A 175 -23.55 10.11 15.42
N SER A 176 -23.59 9.19 16.39
CA SER A 176 -24.85 8.64 16.92
C SER A 176 -25.45 9.44 18.08
N SER A 177 -24.70 10.38 18.67
CA SER A 177 -25.13 11.17 19.81
C SER A 177 -25.52 12.58 19.40
N GLY A 178 -26.73 13.04 19.75
CA GLY A 178 -27.14 14.42 19.49
C GLY A 178 -26.33 15.49 20.24
N LEU A 179 -25.71 15.12 21.37
CA LEU A 179 -24.79 15.96 22.15
C LEU A 179 -23.68 15.07 22.74
N PRO A 180 -22.57 14.84 22.02
CA PRO A 180 -21.47 14.02 22.51
C PRO A 180 -20.64 14.78 23.56
N PHE A 181 -20.51 14.20 24.76
CA PHE A 181 -19.60 14.69 25.80
C PHE A 181 -18.51 13.68 26.13
N VAL A 182 -17.32 14.19 26.47
CA VAL A 182 -16.16 13.45 26.97
C VAL A 182 -15.64 14.10 28.25
N LYS A 183 -15.12 13.29 29.15
CA LYS A 183 -14.43 13.68 30.38
C LYS A 183 -13.02 13.13 30.30
N ILE A 184 -11.98 13.95 30.39
CA ILE A 184 -10.57 13.52 30.35
C ILE A 184 -9.98 13.62 31.76
N GLN A 185 -9.36 12.55 32.24
CA GLN A 185 -8.79 12.43 33.57
C GLN A 185 -7.25 12.31 33.51
N PRO A 186 -6.53 12.74 34.56
CA PRO A 186 -5.07 12.61 34.60
C PRO A 186 -4.62 11.15 34.60
N SER A 187 -3.46 10.89 34.01
CA SER A 187 -2.83 9.56 34.02
C SER A 187 -2.44 9.15 35.44
N ARG A 188 -2.54 7.84 35.78
CA ARG A 188 -2.11 7.29 37.08
C ARG A 188 -1.11 6.15 36.87
N THR A 189 -0.02 6.14 37.63
CA THR A 189 0.95 5.03 37.64
C THR A 189 0.35 3.83 38.37
N LEU A 190 0.51 2.63 37.80
CA LEU A 190 0.06 1.38 38.39
C LEU A 190 1.29 0.52 38.73
N ILE A 191 1.51 0.24 40.01
CA ILE A 191 2.55 -0.69 40.48
C ILE A 191 1.85 -1.83 41.22
N GLY A 192 2.04 -3.07 40.76
CA GLY A 192 1.68 -4.29 41.50
C GLY A 192 0.18 -4.56 41.72
N GLN A 193 -0.75 -3.91 41.01
CA GLN A 193 -2.19 -4.20 41.08
C GLN A 193 -2.80 -4.54 39.71
N PRO A 194 -3.79 -5.46 39.63
CA PRO A 194 -4.55 -5.69 38.41
C PRO A 194 -5.66 -4.64 38.31
N VAL A 195 -5.39 -3.49 37.68
CA VAL A 195 -6.41 -2.44 37.51
C VAL A 195 -6.17 -1.69 36.21
N GLY A 196 -7.24 -1.33 35.49
CA GLY A 196 -7.18 -0.40 34.37
C GLY A 196 -7.09 1.07 34.82
N THR A 197 -6.34 1.89 34.10
CA THR A 197 -6.30 3.37 34.22
C THR A 197 -7.44 4.04 33.45
N LYS A 198 -8.44 4.62 34.12
CA LYS A 198 -9.51 5.39 33.44
C LYS A 198 -8.97 6.77 33.06
N VAL A 199 -8.82 7.04 31.77
CA VAL A 199 -8.31 8.33 31.25
C VAL A 199 -9.40 9.12 30.52
N ALA A 200 -10.45 8.46 30.00
CA ALA A 200 -11.59 9.16 29.43
C ALA A 200 -12.96 8.48 29.69
N THR A 201 -14.01 9.27 29.89
CA THR A 201 -15.41 8.80 30.03
C THR A 201 -16.33 9.57 29.10
N PHE A 202 -17.23 8.88 28.39
CA PHE A 202 -18.15 9.46 27.41
C PHE A 202 -19.59 9.32 27.89
N SER A 203 -20.39 10.37 27.72
CA SER A 203 -21.79 10.43 28.17
C SER A 203 -22.65 11.14 27.13
N SER A 204 -23.72 10.48 26.68
CA SER A 204 -24.69 11.10 25.76
C SER A 204 -25.72 11.99 26.48
N ARG A 205 -25.65 12.12 27.82
CA ARG A 205 -26.65 12.80 28.65
C ARG A 205 -26.13 14.07 29.32
N GLY A 206 -24.89 14.48 29.05
CA GLY A 206 -24.25 15.62 29.71
C GLY A 206 -24.20 15.51 31.25
N PRO A 207 -23.82 16.57 31.96
CA PRO A 207 -23.84 16.62 33.41
C PRO A 207 -25.24 17.01 33.92
N ASN A 208 -26.13 16.02 34.16
CA ASN A 208 -27.13 15.98 35.25
C ASN A 208 -28.14 14.82 35.07
N PRO A 209 -28.35 13.96 36.10
CA PRO A 209 -29.65 13.36 36.38
C PRO A 209 -30.46 14.29 37.28
N ILE A 210 -31.73 14.52 36.96
CA ILE A 210 -32.67 15.28 37.79
C ILE A 210 -32.86 14.61 39.15
N SER A 211 -32.89 15.45 40.19
CA SER A 211 -33.20 15.22 41.59
C SER A 211 -34.22 14.11 41.89
N ALA A 212 -33.89 13.25 42.85
CA ALA A 212 -34.88 12.64 43.74
C ALA A 212 -34.39 12.80 45.19
N ALA A 213 -34.96 13.78 45.89
CA ALA A 213 -34.91 13.86 47.33
C ALA A 213 -35.83 12.80 47.96
N ILE A 214 -35.51 12.41 49.21
CA ILE A 214 -36.29 11.62 50.19
C ILE A 214 -36.01 10.10 50.19
N LEU A 215 -35.00 9.68 50.97
CA LEU A 215 -35.18 8.82 52.16
C LEU A 215 -33.89 8.79 53.01
N LYS A 216 -34.10 8.56 54.31
CA LYS A 216 -33.33 9.03 55.47
C LYS A 216 -31.99 8.33 55.73
N ALA A 217 -31.17 9.07 56.48
CA ALA A 217 -29.82 8.81 57.00
C ALA A 217 -29.65 7.56 57.88
N GLY A 218 -28.40 7.07 57.96
CA GLY A 218 -27.97 6.07 58.93
C GLY A 218 -26.50 5.59 58.83
N VAL A 219 -25.54 6.47 59.18
CA VAL A 219 -24.44 6.20 60.15
C VAL A 219 -23.21 5.32 59.76
N VAL A 220 -22.06 6.01 59.57
CA VAL A 220 -20.75 5.91 60.30
C VAL A 220 -19.53 5.09 59.78
N SER A 221 -18.41 5.85 59.70
CA SER A 221 -16.94 5.59 59.85
C SER A 221 -16.23 4.57 58.94
N ILE A 222 -14.95 4.74 58.52
CA ILE A 222 -13.74 5.15 59.27
C ILE A 222 -12.76 6.02 58.43
N THR A 223 -12.03 6.85 59.17
CA THR A 223 -10.97 7.85 58.89
C THR A 223 -9.57 7.31 58.55
N ALA A 224 -8.89 8.08 57.68
CA ALA A 224 -7.53 8.66 57.76
C ALA A 224 -6.22 7.84 57.89
N ALA A 225 -5.23 8.32 57.10
CA ALA A 225 -3.88 8.76 57.49
C ALA A 225 -2.67 7.94 57.00
N GLY A 226 -1.65 8.67 56.49
CA GLY A 226 -0.24 8.28 56.58
C GLY A 226 0.61 8.43 55.31
N SER A 227 1.30 9.57 55.20
CA SER A 227 2.72 9.85 54.81
C SER A 227 3.61 8.70 54.27
N GLU A 228 4.68 8.93 53.48
CA GLU A 228 5.80 9.87 53.67
C GLU A 228 6.75 9.89 52.43
N GLU A 229 7.65 10.89 52.39
CA GLU A 229 8.58 11.31 51.32
C GLU A 229 9.80 10.38 51.05
N SER A 230 10.47 10.52 49.89
CA SER A 230 11.82 11.16 49.77
C SER A 230 12.63 10.81 48.49
N ASN A 231 13.09 11.89 47.83
CA ASN A 231 14.38 12.24 47.18
C ASN A 231 15.29 11.26 46.40
N GLY A 232 15.87 11.77 45.29
CA GLY A 232 17.32 11.60 45.00
C GLY A 232 17.82 11.55 43.54
N ASP A 233 18.06 12.73 42.95
CA ASP A 233 19.23 13.19 42.14
C ASP A 233 19.78 12.59 40.81
N SER A 234 20.04 13.56 39.89
CA SER A 234 21.17 13.73 38.92
C SER A 234 21.10 13.00 37.54
N GLN A 235 21.57 13.49 36.37
CA GLN A 235 22.28 14.71 35.93
C GLN A 235 22.38 14.76 34.36
N PHE A 236 22.55 15.97 33.81
CA PHE A 236 23.17 16.39 32.51
C PHE A 236 22.44 16.39 31.15
N GLY A 237 22.49 17.58 30.50
CA GLY A 237 22.65 17.77 29.05
C GLY A 237 21.79 18.88 28.43
N TRP A 238 22.26 20.13 28.39
CA TRP A 238 21.56 21.27 27.74
C TRP A 238 22.06 21.43 26.29
N SER A 239 21.14 21.57 25.34
CA SER A 239 21.40 21.92 23.94
C SER A 239 20.88 23.33 23.65
N ASP A 240 21.63 24.06 22.83
CA ASP A 240 21.42 25.45 22.44
C ASP A 240 20.02 25.72 21.85
N ASP A 241 19.09 26.24 22.67
CA ASP A 241 17.86 26.93 22.25
C ASP A 241 17.29 27.82 23.39
N GLU A 242 18.14 28.29 24.31
CA GLU A 242 17.73 29.13 25.44
C GLU A 242 18.38 30.52 25.40
N GLU A 243 17.73 31.46 24.72
CA GLU A 243 18.04 32.88 24.93
C GLU A 243 16.81 33.79 25.15
N ASP A 244 15.57 33.28 25.05
CA ASP A 244 14.36 34.11 25.26
C ASP A 244 13.58 33.83 26.57
N ASP A 245 13.84 32.72 27.30
CA ASP A 245 13.12 32.38 28.54
C ASP A 245 13.79 32.88 29.84
N GLY A 246 15.00 33.46 29.75
CA GLY A 246 15.74 34.01 30.89
C GLY A 246 15.20 35.36 31.40
N VAL A 247 14.52 36.13 30.55
CA VAL A 247 14.08 37.51 30.85
C VAL A 247 12.75 37.52 31.62
N GLU A 248 11.81 36.61 31.32
CA GLU A 248 10.53 36.53 32.04
C GLU A 248 10.67 35.98 33.47
N ASN A 249 11.59 35.06 33.70
CA ASN A 249 11.85 34.49 35.03
C ASN A 249 12.54 35.49 35.98
N LEU A 250 13.36 36.41 35.45
CA LEU A 250 14.00 37.49 36.21
C LEU A 250 13.00 38.58 36.65
N VAL A 251 11.98 38.86 35.81
CA VAL A 251 10.88 39.80 36.13
C VAL A 251 9.95 39.25 37.21
N LYS A 252 9.80 37.92 37.30
CA LYS A 252 8.98 37.26 38.32
C LYS A 252 9.65 37.26 39.70
N LEU A 253 10.97 37.02 39.76
CA LEU A 253 11.73 37.02 41.02
C LEU A 253 11.87 38.41 41.68
N ILE A 254 11.80 39.49 40.89
CA ILE A 254 11.82 40.87 41.40
C ILE A 254 10.44 41.30 41.92
N LYS A 255 9.34 40.75 41.39
CA LYS A 255 7.96 41.04 41.84
C LYS A 255 7.62 40.40 43.18
N ASP A 256 8.28 39.30 43.55
CA ASP A 256 7.94 38.51 44.74
C ASP A 256 8.80 38.80 45.99
N GLY A 257 9.66 39.83 45.95
CA GLY A 257 10.20 40.45 47.17
C GLY A 257 11.28 39.69 47.94
N PHE A 258 12.06 38.81 47.30
CA PHE A 258 13.19 38.14 47.93
C PHE A 258 14.42 39.07 48.11
N PRO A 259 15.12 39.04 49.26
CA PRO A 259 16.34 39.83 49.46
C PRO A 259 17.52 39.26 48.66
N PHE A 260 18.15 40.12 47.85
CA PHE A 260 19.32 39.79 47.01
C PHE A 260 20.60 39.72 47.85
N ASN A 261 21.32 38.59 47.81
CA ASN A 261 22.66 38.44 48.43
C ASN A 261 23.74 38.46 47.34
N HIS A 262 24.81 39.23 47.54
CA HIS A 262 25.72 39.71 46.50
C HIS A 262 26.87 38.75 46.13
N SER A 263 26.81 37.47 46.49
CA SER A 263 27.96 36.55 46.38
C SER A 263 27.99 35.60 45.18
N PHE A 264 27.15 35.79 44.15
CA PHE A 264 27.05 34.85 43.02
C PHE A 264 27.10 35.46 41.61
N PHE A 265 27.76 36.61 41.42
CA PHE A 265 28.02 37.11 40.06
C PHE A 265 29.45 37.64 39.90
N LYS A 266 30.25 36.99 39.06
CA LYS A 266 31.48 37.55 38.49
C LYS A 266 31.15 38.13 37.11
N GLY A 267 31.11 39.48 37.05
CA GLY A 267 30.97 40.32 35.84
C GLY A 267 29.51 40.60 35.46
N GLY A 268 29.00 41.82 35.30
CA GLY A 268 29.52 43.18 35.44
C GLY A 268 28.46 44.12 34.86
N ALA A 269 27.54 44.63 35.68
CA ALA A 269 26.58 45.67 35.31
C ALA A 269 26.62 46.80 36.35
N SER A 270 26.58 48.06 35.89
CA SER A 270 26.83 49.25 36.71
C SER A 270 25.54 49.79 37.34
N LYS A 271 25.68 50.49 38.47
CA LYS A 271 24.60 51.07 39.28
C LYS A 271 23.70 52.08 38.52
N SER A 272 24.12 52.54 37.34
CA SER A 272 23.34 53.41 36.45
C SER A 272 22.15 52.71 35.77
N ASP A 273 22.30 51.41 35.47
CA ASP A 273 21.33 50.68 34.64
C ASP A 273 20.08 50.27 35.44
N VAL A 274 20.23 50.17 36.76
CA VAL A 274 19.16 49.86 37.72
C VAL A 274 18.30 51.09 38.04
N VAL A 275 18.80 52.32 37.82
CA VAL A 275 18.02 53.55 38.04
C VAL A 275 17.06 53.81 36.87
N ARG A 276 17.47 53.50 35.62
CA ARG A 276 16.65 53.71 34.42
C ARG A 276 15.41 52.82 34.38
N MET A 277 15.53 51.55 34.80
CA MET A 277 14.39 50.61 34.84
C MET A 277 13.35 50.95 35.92
N ARG A 278 13.69 51.75 36.93
CA ARG A 278 12.81 52.08 38.05
C ARG A 278 11.87 53.26 37.77
N GLU A 279 12.16 54.07 36.75
CA GLU A 279 11.32 55.20 36.35
C GLU A 279 10.26 54.81 35.31
N GLU A 280 10.53 53.83 34.45
CA GLU A 280 9.58 53.40 33.41
C GLU A 280 8.42 52.55 33.95
N THR A 281 8.59 51.84 35.08
CA THR A 281 7.50 51.05 35.69
C THR A 281 6.48 51.88 36.47
N ARG A 282 6.70 53.20 36.64
CA ARG A 282 5.85 54.08 37.45
C ARG A 282 4.73 54.77 36.64
N SER A 283 4.77 54.76 35.31
CA SER A 283 3.77 55.46 34.47
C SER A 283 2.57 54.60 34.05
N GLU A 284 2.70 53.27 33.96
CA GLU A 284 1.60 52.41 33.49
C GLU A 284 0.57 52.03 34.56
N ALA A 285 0.92 52.14 35.85
CA ALA A 285 0.04 51.77 36.96
C ALA A 285 -1.04 52.82 37.31
N GLU A 286 -0.96 54.04 36.75
CA GLU A 286 -1.86 55.15 37.09
C GLU A 286 -3.03 55.34 36.11
N ILE A 287 -3.01 54.71 34.93
CA ILE A 287 -4.07 54.86 33.91
C ILE A 287 -5.21 53.84 34.08
N ARG A 288 -4.97 52.70 34.76
CA ARG A 288 -5.97 51.63 34.90
C ARG A 288 -6.98 51.80 36.05
N LYS A 289 -6.84 52.84 36.87
CA LYS A 289 -7.72 53.08 38.05
C LYS A 289 -8.90 54.02 37.81
N THR A 290 -9.06 54.60 36.62
CA THR A 290 -10.04 55.69 36.41
C THR A 290 -11.16 55.39 35.38
N SER A 291 -11.38 54.13 34.99
CA SER A 291 -12.48 53.78 34.05
C SER A 291 -13.54 52.80 34.59
N LYS A 292 -13.50 52.44 35.88
CA LYS A 292 -14.58 51.70 36.57
C LYS A 292 -15.38 52.64 37.49
N GLN A 293 -16.13 53.58 36.92
CA GLN A 293 -17.36 54.13 37.54
C GLN A 293 -17.99 55.16 36.59
N LYS A 294 -19.31 55.02 36.38
CA LYS A 294 -20.21 55.76 35.45
C LYS A 294 -20.23 55.16 34.04
N SER A 295 -21.36 54.82 33.43
CA SER A 295 -22.75 55.02 33.81
C SER A 295 -23.66 54.16 32.92
N SER A 296 -24.67 53.59 33.57
CA SER A 296 -25.96 53.20 33.02
C SER A 296 -26.71 54.37 32.35
N GLN A 297 -27.65 54.00 31.47
CA GLN A 297 -28.88 54.71 31.07
C GLN A 297 -28.87 55.74 29.91
N SER A 298 -29.60 55.33 28.86
CA SER A 298 -30.63 56.04 28.07
C SER A 298 -30.34 57.36 27.32
N SER A 299 -30.53 57.26 26.00
CA SER A 299 -31.30 58.15 25.09
C SER A 299 -31.07 59.66 25.05
N GLY A 300 -30.84 60.17 23.82
CA GLY A 300 -31.44 61.43 23.35
C GLY A 300 -30.51 62.64 23.21
N ASP A 301 -30.23 62.98 21.95
CA ASP A 301 -29.97 64.30 21.34
C ASP A 301 -28.66 65.11 21.58
N VAL A 302 -27.96 65.31 20.43
CA VAL A 302 -27.27 66.48 19.83
C VAL A 302 -27.05 67.70 20.75
N VAL A 303 -25.91 68.43 20.84
CA VAL A 303 -24.93 69.07 19.91
C VAL A 303 -23.71 69.42 20.83
N ASP A 304 -22.42 69.48 20.47
CA ASP A 304 -21.76 70.42 19.54
C ASP A 304 -20.26 70.07 19.39
N ALA A 305 -19.74 70.12 18.15
CA ALA A 305 -18.50 69.46 17.73
C ALA A 305 -17.28 70.40 17.59
N GLU A 306 -17.41 71.71 17.85
CA GLU A 306 -16.32 72.66 17.54
C GLU A 306 -15.32 72.94 18.67
N SER A 307 -15.53 72.42 19.88
CA SER A 307 -14.56 72.56 21.00
C SER A 307 -13.55 71.40 21.10
N ILE A 308 -13.87 70.24 20.52
CA ILE A 308 -12.99 69.05 20.50
C ILE A 308 -11.91 69.16 19.40
N ALA A 309 -12.18 69.94 18.35
CA ALA A 309 -11.29 70.08 17.18
C ALA A 309 -10.00 70.86 17.45
N ALA A 310 -9.90 71.63 18.55
CA ALA A 310 -8.71 72.44 18.85
C ALA A 310 -7.62 71.68 19.64
N SER A 311 -7.99 70.73 20.51
CA SER A 311 -7.01 69.96 21.31
C SER A 311 -6.45 68.73 20.58
N VAL A 312 -7.13 68.24 19.53
CA VAL A 312 -6.65 67.12 18.70
C VAL A 312 -5.57 67.57 17.69
N LYS A 313 -5.48 68.88 17.41
CA LYS A 313 -4.61 69.42 16.35
C LYS A 313 -3.13 69.55 16.73
N GLY A 314 -2.78 69.46 18.02
CA GLY A 314 -1.39 69.48 18.51
C GLY A 314 -0.74 68.11 18.67
N LEU A 315 -1.53 67.04 18.82
CA LEU A 315 -1.04 65.68 19.08
C LEU A 315 -0.83 64.85 17.80
N LEU A 316 -1.36 65.28 16.66
CA LEU A 316 -1.26 64.55 15.38
C LEU A 316 -0.10 65.01 14.48
N SER A 317 0.66 66.06 14.83
CA SER A 317 1.69 66.60 13.92
C SER A 317 3.00 65.80 13.89
N GLY A 318 3.32 65.04 14.96
CA GLY A 318 4.53 64.19 15.03
C GLY A 318 4.34 62.79 14.43
N ASP A 319 3.15 62.21 14.55
CA ASP A 319 2.87 60.86 14.02
C ASP A 319 2.61 60.88 12.50
N LEU A 320 2.09 61.97 11.95
CA LEU A 320 1.88 62.12 10.51
C LEU A 320 3.19 62.29 9.72
N THR A 321 4.25 62.84 10.32
CA THR A 321 5.57 62.94 9.65
C THR A 321 6.26 61.58 9.56
N ARG A 322 6.11 60.75 10.60
CA ARG A 322 6.69 59.39 10.65
C ARG A 322 5.94 58.40 9.76
N LEU A 323 4.61 58.51 9.67
CA LEU A 323 3.79 57.77 8.70
C LEU A 323 4.08 58.19 7.25
N SER A 324 4.35 59.47 7.00
CA SER A 324 4.72 59.99 5.67
C SER A 324 6.07 59.44 5.17
N GLU A 325 7.06 59.29 6.06
CA GLU A 325 8.36 58.68 5.72
C GLU A 325 8.24 57.17 5.45
N GLU A 326 7.45 56.42 6.23
CA GLU A 326 7.23 54.99 5.97
C GLU A 326 6.39 54.74 4.71
N LEU A 327 5.34 55.53 4.45
CA LEU A 327 4.55 55.43 3.21
C LEU A 327 5.36 55.81 1.97
N SER A 328 6.30 56.76 2.06
CA SER A 328 7.22 57.07 0.96
C SER A 328 8.20 55.94 0.68
N ARG A 329 8.62 55.21 1.72
CA ARG A 329 9.55 54.08 1.62
C ARG A 329 8.88 52.83 1.06
N VAL A 330 7.66 52.52 1.49
CA VAL A 330 6.81 51.47 0.91
C VAL A 330 6.41 51.79 -0.53
N GLY A 331 6.13 53.06 -0.84
CA GLY A 331 5.89 53.52 -2.21
C GLY A 331 7.10 53.34 -3.13
N ALA A 332 8.32 53.58 -2.64
CA ALA A 332 9.55 53.36 -3.40
C ALA A 332 9.84 51.87 -3.64
N ASP A 333 9.55 50.99 -2.68
CA ASP A 333 9.70 49.53 -2.84
C ASP A 333 8.64 48.94 -3.80
N LEU A 334 7.40 49.45 -3.77
CA LEU A 334 6.36 49.08 -4.75
C LEU A 334 6.68 49.59 -6.15
N LEU A 335 7.28 50.79 -6.28
CA LEU A 335 7.74 51.31 -7.57
C LEU A 335 8.94 50.50 -8.10
N ARG A 336 9.82 50.01 -7.22
CA ARG A 336 10.92 49.11 -7.59
C ARG A 336 10.39 47.75 -8.07
N MET A 337 9.44 47.15 -7.35
CA MET A 337 8.76 45.91 -7.79
C MET A 337 8.00 46.09 -9.11
N ALA A 338 7.31 47.22 -9.32
CA ALA A 338 6.61 47.51 -10.56
C ALA A 338 7.57 47.73 -11.74
N THR A 339 8.76 48.28 -11.48
CA THR A 339 9.83 48.44 -12.47
C THR A 339 10.46 47.08 -12.80
N GLU A 340 10.67 46.22 -11.79
CA GLU A 340 11.15 44.84 -11.93
C GLU A 340 10.16 43.97 -12.71
N LEU A 341 8.85 44.10 -12.46
CA LEU A 341 7.78 43.44 -13.21
C LEU A 341 7.67 43.95 -14.65
N LYS A 342 7.92 45.24 -14.91
CA LYS A 342 8.02 45.78 -16.28
C LYS A 342 9.26 45.26 -17.01
N THR A 343 10.41 45.13 -16.34
CA THR A 343 11.59 44.48 -16.93
C THR A 343 11.37 42.98 -17.14
N PHE A 344 10.60 42.31 -16.29
CA PHE A 344 10.21 40.91 -16.48
C PHE A 344 9.26 40.75 -17.67
N GLY A 345 8.29 41.64 -17.83
CA GLY A 345 7.41 41.68 -19.01
C GLY A 345 8.15 42.01 -20.32
N ALA A 346 9.14 42.90 -20.28
CA ALA A 346 10.00 43.20 -21.42
C ALA A 346 10.98 42.04 -21.75
N ALA A 347 11.51 41.35 -20.73
CA ALA A 347 12.31 40.14 -20.91
C ALA A 347 11.47 38.99 -21.46
N PHE A 348 10.21 38.86 -21.02
CA PHE A 348 9.27 37.86 -21.54
C PHE A 348 8.85 38.16 -22.98
N SER A 349 8.62 39.43 -23.35
CA SER A 349 8.34 39.79 -24.75
C SER A 349 9.55 39.62 -25.66
N THR A 350 10.76 39.86 -25.15
CA THR A 350 12.04 39.60 -25.86
C THR A 350 12.31 38.10 -25.99
N LEU A 351 11.94 37.29 -25.00
CA LEU A 351 12.00 35.84 -25.06
C LEU A 351 10.96 35.29 -26.05
N GLN A 352 9.75 35.84 -26.05
CA GLN A 352 8.69 35.47 -26.98
C GLN A 352 9.02 35.85 -28.42
N SER A 353 9.63 37.01 -28.67
CA SER A 353 10.11 37.40 -30.00
C SER A 353 11.33 36.59 -30.46
N SER A 354 12.22 36.21 -29.53
CA SER A 354 13.34 35.30 -29.80
C SER A 354 12.87 33.87 -30.11
N ILE A 355 11.86 33.36 -29.40
CA ILE A 355 11.24 32.06 -29.70
C ILE A 355 10.53 32.09 -31.05
N VAL A 356 9.78 33.15 -31.36
CA VAL A 356 9.12 33.31 -32.67
C VAL A 356 10.15 33.43 -33.80
N SER A 357 11.23 34.19 -33.61
CA SER A 357 12.33 34.28 -34.59
C SER A 357 13.05 32.94 -34.78
N ASN A 358 13.31 32.19 -33.70
CA ASN A 358 13.95 30.88 -33.78
C ASN A 358 13.05 29.84 -34.45
N VAL A 359 11.73 29.91 -34.23
CA VAL A 359 10.75 29.05 -34.91
C VAL A 359 10.61 29.42 -36.39
N GLU A 360 10.62 30.71 -36.73
CA GLU A 360 10.65 31.15 -38.14
C GLU A 360 11.94 30.74 -38.86
N ASP A 361 13.10 30.83 -38.24
CA ASP A 361 14.37 30.38 -38.83
C ASP A 361 14.44 28.86 -38.96
N MET A 362 13.86 28.12 -38.00
CA MET A 362 13.69 26.66 -38.12
C MET A 362 12.78 26.30 -39.30
N LEU A 363 11.65 27.00 -39.46
CA LEU A 363 10.71 26.82 -40.57
C LEU A 363 11.31 27.21 -41.92
N LYS A 364 12.10 28.29 -41.99
CA LYS A 364 12.83 28.69 -43.21
C LYS A 364 13.91 27.68 -43.58
N THR A 365 14.59 27.09 -42.59
CA THR A 365 15.59 26.04 -42.80
C THR A 365 14.93 24.75 -43.31
N TYR A 366 13.80 24.37 -42.72
CA TYR A 366 13.03 23.20 -43.13
C TYR A 366 12.41 23.37 -44.54
N LEU A 367 11.92 24.58 -44.87
CA LEU A 367 11.44 24.93 -46.21
C LEU A 367 12.57 24.98 -47.26
N ALA A 368 13.77 25.44 -46.88
CA ALA A 368 14.93 25.44 -47.78
C ALA A 368 15.43 24.02 -48.11
N GLU A 369 15.32 23.07 -47.19
CA GLU A 369 15.58 21.64 -47.44
C GLU A 369 14.51 21.00 -48.33
N LEU A 370 13.24 21.38 -48.15
CA LEU A 370 12.14 20.93 -49.01
C LEU A 370 12.26 21.46 -50.45
N VAL A 371 12.73 22.70 -50.65
CA VAL A 371 12.94 23.28 -51.98
C VAL A 371 14.18 22.68 -52.67
N LYS A 372 15.22 22.29 -51.92
CA LYS A 372 16.38 21.53 -52.44
C LYS A 372 16.00 20.14 -52.96
N ASN A 373 14.97 19.52 -52.40
CA ASN A 373 14.50 18.21 -52.83
C ASN A 373 13.51 18.23 -54.01
N VAL A 374 13.11 19.42 -54.49
CA VAL A 374 12.13 19.57 -55.60
C VAL A 374 12.74 20.19 -56.86
N THR A 375 14.04 20.51 -56.89
CA THR A 375 14.69 21.09 -58.08
C THR A 375 15.95 20.32 -58.50
N ASN A 376 15.75 19.31 -59.36
CA ASN A 376 16.76 18.97 -60.36
C ASN A 376 16.08 18.53 -61.67
N PRO A 377 16.25 19.29 -62.78
CA PRO A 377 15.65 18.98 -64.07
C PRO A 377 16.58 18.08 -64.90
N VAL A 378 16.04 17.03 -65.51
CA VAL A 378 16.69 16.35 -66.64
C VAL A 378 15.78 16.42 -67.86
N ILE A 379 16.41 16.76 -68.97
CA ILE A 379 15.91 17.43 -70.17
C ILE A 379 15.33 16.43 -71.20
N LEU A 380 14.30 16.88 -71.91
CA LEU A 380 13.57 16.26 -73.04
C LEU A 380 14.44 15.96 -74.28
N SER A 381 14.02 14.98 -75.12
CA SER A 381 13.83 15.01 -76.61
C SER A 381 13.59 13.57 -77.18
N PRO A 382 13.09 13.34 -78.43
CA PRO A 382 11.74 12.83 -78.73
C PRO A 382 11.71 11.45 -79.47
N GLY A 383 10.50 10.90 -79.70
CA GLY A 383 10.19 9.56 -80.29
C GLY A 383 10.58 9.34 -81.77
N PRO A 384 9.99 8.40 -82.56
CA PRO A 384 8.74 7.60 -82.37
C PRO A 384 8.80 6.11 -82.86
N SER A 385 7.62 5.42 -82.83
CA SER A 385 7.10 4.38 -83.78
C SER A 385 6.60 3.04 -83.18
N MET A 386 5.26 2.97 -83.04
CA MET A 386 4.32 1.98 -83.60
C MET A 386 4.84 0.59 -84.08
N GLN A 387 4.32 -0.52 -83.51
CA GLN A 387 3.32 -1.42 -84.13
C GLN A 387 3.23 -2.84 -83.51
N HIS A 388 1.96 -3.30 -83.42
CA HIS A 388 1.42 -4.67 -83.53
C HIS A 388 1.20 -5.61 -82.33
N ALA A 389 -0.09 -5.97 -82.20
CA ALA A 389 -0.70 -7.29 -81.96
C ALA A 389 -1.29 -7.62 -80.55
N THR A 390 -2.57 -7.29 -80.41
CA THR A 390 -3.64 -7.99 -79.65
C THR A 390 -4.10 -9.26 -80.45
N PRO A 391 -4.94 -10.23 -79.96
CA PRO A 391 -6.05 -10.03 -78.99
C PRO A 391 -6.52 -11.21 -78.06
N THR A 392 -7.26 -10.82 -76.98
CA THR A 392 -8.45 -11.47 -76.35
C THR A 392 -8.37 -12.93 -75.81
N VAL A 393 -9.15 -13.44 -74.84
CA VAL A 393 -10.52 -13.20 -74.34
C VAL A 393 -10.62 -13.68 -72.86
N ALA A 394 -11.57 -13.12 -72.10
CA ALA A 394 -12.06 -13.59 -70.80
C ALA A 394 -12.74 -14.99 -70.81
N VAL A 395 -12.94 -15.61 -69.64
CA VAL A 395 -14.25 -16.05 -69.07
C VAL A 395 -14.05 -16.84 -67.76
N THR A 396 -14.93 -16.55 -66.82
CA THR A 396 -15.22 -16.98 -65.42
C THR A 396 -15.58 -18.45 -65.15
N SER A 397 -15.35 -18.97 -63.91
CA SER A 397 -16.41 -19.46 -62.97
C SER A 397 -15.93 -20.22 -61.70
N CYS A 398 -16.65 -19.96 -60.58
CA CYS A 398 -17.10 -20.80 -59.43
C CYS A 398 -16.16 -21.62 -58.48
N ASN A 399 -15.95 -21.09 -57.27
CA ASN A 399 -16.45 -21.49 -55.92
C ASN A 399 -16.46 -22.98 -55.39
N ILE A 400 -16.11 -23.10 -54.09
CA ILE A 400 -16.54 -24.03 -53.00
C ILE A 400 -15.61 -25.17 -52.48
N SER A 401 -15.33 -25.06 -51.16
CA SER A 401 -15.16 -26.07 -50.06
C SER A 401 -13.92 -26.96 -49.84
N ASN A 402 -13.23 -26.69 -48.72
CA ASN A 402 -13.21 -27.42 -47.42
C ASN A 402 -12.58 -28.83 -47.24
N LEU A 403 -12.00 -29.01 -46.03
CA LEU A 403 -11.64 -30.22 -45.25
C LEU A 403 -10.26 -30.90 -45.44
N GLY A 404 -9.39 -30.73 -44.44
CA GLY A 404 -9.22 -31.75 -43.38
C GLY A 404 -8.06 -32.77 -43.43
N ALA A 405 -7.17 -32.65 -42.43
CA ALA A 405 -6.60 -33.73 -41.59
C ALA A 405 -5.36 -34.57 -42.00
N TYR A 406 -4.73 -35.10 -40.94
CA TYR A 406 -3.71 -36.18 -40.77
C TYR A 406 -2.24 -35.75 -40.61
N LYS A 407 -1.59 -35.94 -39.45
CA LYS A 407 -1.21 -37.13 -38.62
C LYS A 407 -0.02 -37.93 -39.16
N SER A 408 0.92 -38.17 -38.24
CA SER A 408 2.11 -39.01 -38.25
C SER A 408 1.91 -40.44 -38.78
N ALA A 409 2.93 -41.01 -39.44
CA ALA A 409 3.53 -42.31 -39.07
C ALA A 409 4.68 -42.69 -40.02
N HIS A 410 5.61 -43.45 -39.44
CA HIS A 410 6.81 -44.08 -40.00
C HIS A 410 6.68 -44.85 -41.32
N SER A 411 7.79 -44.88 -42.06
CA SER A 411 8.26 -46.07 -42.81
C SER A 411 9.76 -45.95 -43.17
N GLU A 412 10.56 -46.89 -42.68
CA GLU A 412 11.79 -47.41 -43.31
C GLU A 412 11.46 -48.78 -43.93
N PRO A 413 12.35 -49.48 -44.67
CA PRO A 413 13.52 -49.07 -45.47
C PRO A 413 13.55 -49.77 -46.88
N GLU A 414 14.47 -49.41 -47.79
CA GLU A 414 15.09 -50.39 -48.70
C GLU A 414 16.36 -49.87 -49.42
N ARG A 415 17.34 -50.76 -49.53
CA ARG A 415 18.76 -50.58 -49.90
C ARG A 415 18.99 -50.36 -51.40
N MET A 416 20.05 -49.62 -51.72
CA MET A 416 20.96 -49.95 -52.83
C MET A 416 22.40 -49.56 -52.48
N GLU A 417 23.28 -50.57 -52.42
CA GLU A 417 24.73 -50.44 -52.21
C GLU A 417 25.43 -49.89 -53.46
N THR A 418 26.41 -49.00 -53.27
CA THR A 418 27.70 -49.06 -53.98
C THR A 418 28.79 -48.40 -53.12
N ASP A 419 29.91 -49.11 -53.09
CA ASP A 419 31.13 -48.98 -52.28
C ASP A 419 32.13 -47.98 -52.85
N MET A 420 32.87 -47.28 -51.97
CA MET A 420 34.32 -46.97 -52.01
C MET A 420 34.64 -45.71 -51.18
N GLY A 421 35.42 -45.92 -50.11
CA GLY A 421 35.74 -44.93 -49.07
C GLY A 421 36.86 -43.95 -49.39
N ASP A 422 36.95 -42.88 -48.58
CA ASP A 422 37.99 -42.69 -47.56
C ASP A 422 37.65 -41.45 -46.71
N GLY A 423 37.89 -41.53 -45.39
CA GLY A 423 37.94 -40.45 -44.40
C GLY A 423 36.80 -39.41 -44.32
N MET A 424 35.70 -39.73 -43.62
CA MET A 424 34.81 -38.71 -43.03
C MET A 424 34.73 -38.88 -41.51
N VAL A 425 35.10 -37.82 -40.80
CA VAL A 425 34.77 -37.60 -39.38
C VAL A 425 33.24 -37.54 -39.29
N GLU A 426 32.63 -38.45 -38.53
CA GLU A 426 31.19 -38.42 -38.26
C GLU A 426 30.83 -37.10 -37.56
N PRO A 427 29.74 -36.42 -37.97
CA PRO A 427 29.18 -35.34 -37.16
C PRO A 427 28.72 -35.91 -35.82
N LEU A 428 28.90 -35.17 -34.72
CA LEU A 428 28.38 -35.49 -33.38
C LEU A 428 26.84 -35.64 -33.39
N ALA A 429 26.34 -36.74 -33.91
CA ALA A 429 24.94 -37.12 -33.86
C ALA A 429 24.66 -37.64 -32.45
N GLY A 430 23.95 -36.83 -31.64
CA GLY A 430 23.59 -37.15 -30.25
C GLY A 430 24.30 -36.31 -29.18
N ALA A 431 24.97 -35.21 -29.54
CA ALA A 431 25.52 -34.27 -28.56
C ALA A 431 24.53 -33.13 -28.25
N ASP A 432 24.13 -33.01 -26.99
CA ASP A 432 23.35 -31.91 -26.46
C ASP A 432 24.27 -30.84 -25.85
N VAL A 433 23.79 -29.61 -25.71
CA VAL A 433 24.57 -28.56 -25.05
C VAL A 433 24.41 -28.71 -23.54
N TYR A 434 25.52 -28.74 -22.81
CA TYR A 434 25.56 -28.73 -21.34
C TYR A 434 26.33 -27.51 -20.84
N VAL A 435 25.93 -26.98 -19.70
CA VAL A 435 26.59 -25.90 -18.96
C VAL A 435 27.33 -26.52 -17.78
N VAL A 436 28.65 -26.36 -17.74
CA VAL A 436 29.56 -26.81 -16.69
C VAL A 436 29.90 -25.60 -15.84
N TYR A 437 29.41 -25.56 -14.61
CA TYR A 437 29.63 -24.48 -13.65
C TYR A 437 30.75 -24.86 -12.67
N LEU A 438 31.77 -24.02 -12.55
CA LEU A 438 32.98 -24.27 -11.75
C LEU A 438 33.06 -23.38 -10.50
N GLY A 439 32.08 -22.51 -10.26
CA GLY A 439 32.07 -21.63 -9.08
C GLY A 439 32.83 -20.32 -9.28
N GLU A 440 33.50 -19.86 -8.22
CA GLU A 440 34.29 -18.62 -8.24
C GLU A 440 35.50 -18.76 -9.19
N LYS A 441 35.97 -17.65 -9.75
CA LYS A 441 37.15 -17.66 -10.64
C LYS A 441 38.43 -17.91 -9.84
N GLU A 442 39.24 -18.88 -10.27
CA GLU A 442 40.54 -19.17 -9.65
C GLU A 442 41.64 -18.16 -10.05
N HIS A 443 41.41 -17.41 -11.13
CA HIS A 443 42.35 -16.43 -11.69
C HIS A 443 41.62 -15.14 -12.06
N ASP A 444 42.29 -13.99 -11.96
CA ASP A 444 41.70 -12.70 -12.36
C ASP A 444 41.78 -12.44 -13.87
N ASP A 445 42.68 -13.12 -14.58
CA ASP A 445 42.88 -12.97 -16.01
C ASP A 445 41.90 -13.84 -16.83
N PRO A 446 41.02 -13.24 -17.66
CA PRO A 446 40.06 -13.98 -18.48
C PRO A 446 40.68 -14.95 -19.49
N ALA A 447 41.90 -14.66 -19.98
CA ALA A 447 42.58 -15.55 -20.92
C ALA A 447 43.02 -16.85 -20.21
N SER A 448 43.60 -16.72 -19.02
CA SER A 448 43.98 -17.85 -18.17
C SER A 448 42.79 -18.72 -17.75
N ILE A 449 41.64 -18.12 -17.43
CA ILE A 449 40.39 -18.87 -17.16
C ILE A 449 39.87 -19.58 -18.41
N THR A 450 39.97 -18.96 -19.58
CA THR A 450 39.53 -19.61 -20.83
C THR A 450 40.41 -20.81 -21.15
N GLU A 451 41.72 -20.69 -20.90
CA GLU A 451 42.67 -21.77 -21.09
C GLU A 451 42.39 -22.95 -20.15
N SER A 452 42.05 -22.70 -18.88
CA SER A 452 41.68 -23.78 -17.95
C SER A 452 40.41 -24.53 -18.38
N HIS A 453 39.41 -23.83 -18.94
CA HIS A 453 38.22 -24.47 -19.51
C HIS A 453 38.58 -25.34 -20.72
N HIS A 454 39.47 -24.86 -21.59
CA HIS A 454 39.95 -25.64 -22.73
C HIS A 454 40.72 -26.88 -22.27
N GLN A 455 41.55 -26.76 -21.23
CA GLN A 455 42.29 -27.89 -20.67
C GLN A 455 41.35 -28.95 -20.05
N MET A 456 40.28 -28.52 -19.36
CA MET A 456 39.28 -29.42 -18.81
C MET A 456 38.44 -30.12 -19.89
N LEU A 457 38.09 -29.43 -20.97
CA LEU A 457 37.45 -30.08 -22.11
C LEU A 457 38.42 -30.97 -22.88
N TRP A 458 39.69 -30.59 -22.95
CA TRP A 458 40.73 -31.37 -23.63
C TRP A 458 41.00 -32.69 -22.91
N SER A 459 41.00 -32.71 -21.58
CA SER A 459 41.16 -33.95 -20.80
C SER A 459 40.01 -34.94 -21.04
N LEU A 460 38.83 -34.45 -21.41
CA LEU A 460 37.66 -35.25 -21.73
C LEU A 460 37.59 -35.67 -23.21
N LEU A 461 37.89 -34.76 -24.13
CA LEU A 461 37.69 -34.94 -25.57
C LEU A 461 38.95 -35.43 -26.31
N GLY A 462 40.13 -35.32 -25.68
CA GLY A 462 41.40 -35.86 -26.17
C GLY A 462 42.04 -35.14 -27.36
N SER A 463 41.40 -34.11 -27.93
CA SER A 463 41.94 -33.35 -29.07
C SER A 463 41.59 -31.87 -28.99
N GLN A 464 42.51 -31.00 -29.44
CA GLN A 464 42.32 -29.54 -29.39
C GLN A 464 41.27 -29.06 -30.40
N GLU A 465 41.13 -29.78 -31.52
CA GLU A 465 40.11 -29.54 -32.56
C GLU A 465 38.71 -29.85 -32.02
N SER A 466 38.53 -30.99 -31.33
CA SER A 466 37.27 -31.35 -30.68
C SER A 466 36.87 -30.36 -29.60
N VAL A 467 37.82 -29.82 -28.83
CA VAL A 467 37.54 -28.77 -27.84
C VAL A 467 36.99 -27.51 -28.51
N HIS A 468 37.61 -27.05 -29.60
CA HIS A 468 37.16 -25.88 -30.33
C HIS A 468 35.79 -26.07 -30.98
N GLU A 469 35.48 -27.27 -31.46
CA GLU A 469 34.18 -27.59 -32.07
C GLU A 469 33.06 -27.82 -31.04
N SER A 470 33.40 -28.35 -29.87
CA SER A 470 32.45 -28.63 -28.80
C SER A 470 32.16 -27.41 -27.93
N ILE A 471 33.14 -26.53 -27.66
CA ILE A 471 32.91 -25.38 -26.77
C ILE A 471 31.99 -24.35 -27.43
N VAL A 472 30.93 -23.98 -26.72
CA VAL A 472 29.94 -22.99 -27.14
C VAL A 472 30.26 -21.63 -26.51
N TYR A 473 30.50 -21.60 -25.20
CA TYR A 473 30.85 -20.39 -24.46
C TYR A 473 31.81 -20.68 -23.31
N SER A 474 32.66 -19.70 -22.98
CA SER A 474 33.53 -19.69 -21.81
C SER A 474 33.14 -18.51 -20.91
N TYR A 475 32.60 -18.79 -19.72
CA TYR A 475 32.19 -17.82 -18.71
C TYR A 475 33.38 -17.51 -17.80
N ARG A 476 33.96 -16.30 -17.93
CA ARG A 476 35.31 -15.99 -17.44
C ARG A 476 35.47 -14.64 -16.76
N HIS A 477 34.35 -13.98 -16.43
CA HIS A 477 34.36 -12.59 -15.95
C HIS A 477 33.76 -12.44 -14.55
N GLY A 478 32.62 -13.07 -14.28
CA GLY A 478 31.95 -13.02 -12.96
C GLY A 478 32.04 -14.31 -12.16
N PHE A 479 32.28 -15.43 -12.83
CA PHE A 479 32.40 -16.78 -12.30
C PHE A 479 33.11 -17.63 -13.35
N SER A 480 33.58 -18.83 -12.99
CA SER A 480 34.22 -19.78 -13.90
C SER A 480 33.24 -20.87 -14.33
N GLY A 481 33.32 -21.26 -15.60
CA GLY A 481 32.46 -22.27 -16.22
C GLY A 481 32.41 -22.15 -17.73
N PHE A 482 31.84 -23.14 -18.40
CA PHE A 482 31.70 -23.13 -19.86
C PHE A 482 30.45 -23.88 -20.31
N ALA A 483 29.97 -23.58 -21.52
CA ALA A 483 28.95 -24.36 -22.20
C ALA A 483 29.61 -25.14 -23.34
N ALA A 484 29.31 -26.43 -23.49
CA ALA A 484 29.86 -27.27 -24.55
C ALA A 484 28.83 -28.29 -25.06
N LYS A 485 28.96 -28.69 -26.33
CA LYS A 485 28.24 -29.82 -26.92
C LYS A 485 28.91 -31.11 -26.43
N LEU A 486 28.18 -31.89 -25.64
CA LEU A 486 28.64 -33.10 -25.00
C LEU A 486 27.59 -34.20 -25.14
N THR A 487 28.05 -35.45 -25.14
CA THR A 487 27.16 -36.61 -24.91
C THR A 487 26.83 -36.72 -23.41
N GLU A 488 25.75 -37.42 -23.08
CA GLU A 488 25.35 -37.63 -21.67
C GLU A 488 26.46 -38.28 -20.84
N SER A 489 27.20 -39.25 -21.41
CA SER A 489 28.35 -39.88 -20.76
C SER A 489 29.49 -38.90 -20.50
N GLN A 490 29.76 -37.97 -21.42
CA GLN A 490 30.79 -36.94 -21.26
C GLN A 490 30.39 -35.90 -20.22
N ALA A 491 29.11 -35.50 -20.20
CA ALA A 491 28.56 -34.62 -19.19
C ALA A 491 28.64 -35.23 -17.78
N GLN A 492 28.37 -36.54 -17.67
CA GLN A 492 28.49 -37.26 -16.39
C GLN A 492 29.94 -37.34 -15.92
N GLN A 493 30.90 -37.63 -16.80
CA GLN A 493 32.32 -37.63 -16.46
C GLN A 493 32.81 -36.27 -15.94
N LEU A 494 32.35 -35.17 -16.53
CA LEU A 494 32.65 -33.84 -16.01
C LEU A 494 32.01 -33.59 -14.64
N SER A 495 30.79 -34.08 -14.41
CA SER A 495 30.09 -33.89 -13.12
C SER A 495 30.77 -34.59 -11.94
N GLU A 496 31.66 -35.54 -12.21
CA GLU A 496 32.43 -36.28 -11.21
C GLU A 496 33.75 -35.58 -10.84
N LEU A 497 34.14 -34.51 -11.55
CA LEU A 497 35.35 -33.75 -11.25
C LEU A 497 35.15 -32.87 -10.01
N PRO A 498 36.13 -32.81 -9.09
CA PRO A 498 36.01 -32.03 -7.86
C PRO A 498 35.96 -30.51 -8.09
N GLU A 499 36.47 -30.02 -9.23
CA GLU A 499 36.37 -28.61 -9.61
C GLU A 499 35.01 -28.23 -10.21
N VAL A 500 34.16 -29.21 -10.54
CA VAL A 500 32.87 -29.01 -11.18
C VAL A 500 31.75 -28.97 -10.15
N VAL A 501 31.10 -27.81 -10.02
CA VAL A 501 29.98 -27.60 -9.10
C VAL A 501 28.71 -28.24 -9.65
N HIS A 502 28.37 -27.96 -10.92
CA HIS A 502 27.20 -28.52 -11.59
C HIS A 502 27.43 -28.72 -13.09
N VAL A 503 26.87 -29.80 -13.65
CA VAL A 503 26.69 -29.98 -15.10
C VAL A 503 25.20 -29.98 -15.40
N ILE A 504 24.74 -29.01 -16.19
CA ILE A 504 23.31 -28.72 -16.39
C ILE A 504 22.99 -28.79 -17.88
N PRO A 505 21.98 -29.57 -18.32
CA PRO A 505 21.56 -29.57 -19.72
C PRO A 505 20.99 -28.20 -20.14
N ASN A 506 21.30 -27.77 -21.36
CA ASN A 506 20.81 -26.51 -21.92
C ASN A 506 19.29 -26.53 -22.05
N THR A 507 18.66 -25.43 -21.63
CA THR A 507 17.20 -25.27 -21.67
C THR A 507 16.83 -24.19 -22.69
N LEU A 508 15.90 -24.50 -23.59
CA LEU A 508 15.30 -23.52 -24.50
C LEU A 508 14.12 -22.82 -23.81
N TYR A 509 14.09 -21.49 -23.85
CA TYR A 509 13.00 -20.69 -23.28
C TYR A 509 12.05 -20.18 -24.38
N GLU A 510 10.74 -20.31 -24.18
CA GLU A 510 9.72 -19.66 -25.02
C GLU A 510 9.50 -18.21 -24.59
N LEU A 511 9.16 -17.33 -25.55
CA LEU A 511 8.79 -15.93 -25.28
C LEU A 511 7.45 -15.89 -24.53
N THR A 512 7.52 -15.73 -23.21
CA THR A 512 6.36 -15.70 -22.32
C THR A 512 5.52 -14.42 -22.43
N THR A 513 4.31 -14.50 -21.89
CA THR A 513 3.46 -13.32 -21.67
C THR A 513 4.17 -12.34 -20.72
N THR A 514 3.67 -11.13 -20.47
CA THR A 514 4.40 -10.11 -19.65
C THR A 514 4.47 -10.39 -18.13
N ARG A 515 4.64 -11.67 -17.80
CA ARG A 515 4.94 -12.41 -16.56
C ARG A 515 3.79 -12.68 -15.61
N THR A 516 2.91 -11.72 -15.34
CA THR A 516 1.88 -11.85 -14.29
C THR A 516 1.08 -13.16 -14.34
N TRP A 517 0.61 -13.55 -15.52
CA TRP A 517 -0.27 -14.70 -15.66
C TRP A 517 0.47 -16.04 -15.72
N ASP A 518 1.65 -16.06 -16.34
CA ASP A 518 2.50 -17.24 -16.36
C ASP A 518 3.02 -17.54 -14.94
N TYR A 519 3.37 -16.50 -14.18
CA TYR A 519 3.72 -16.58 -12.77
C TYR A 519 2.61 -17.22 -11.91
N LEU A 520 1.34 -16.89 -12.19
CA LEU A 520 0.18 -17.50 -11.52
C LEU A 520 -0.23 -18.86 -12.11
N GLY A 521 0.57 -19.44 -13.02
CA GLY A 521 0.30 -20.74 -13.63
C GLY A 521 -0.81 -20.75 -14.70
N LEU A 522 -1.32 -19.59 -15.11
CA LEU A 522 -2.33 -19.44 -16.17
C LEU A 522 -1.67 -19.32 -17.55
N SER A 523 -0.89 -20.31 -17.97
CA SER A 523 -0.26 -20.26 -19.30
C SER A 523 -1.28 -20.61 -20.42
N PRO A 524 -1.25 -19.90 -21.57
CA PRO A 524 -2.07 -20.23 -22.73
C PRO A 524 -1.60 -21.49 -23.48
N GLY A 525 -0.36 -21.98 -23.25
CA GLY A 525 0.21 -23.12 -23.96
C GLY A 525 -0.39 -24.48 -23.59
N THR A 526 -1.12 -24.56 -22.46
CA THR A 526 -1.64 -25.83 -21.94
C THR A 526 -3.14 -25.94 -22.15
N SER A 527 -3.61 -26.82 -23.03
CA SER A 527 -5.05 -27.05 -23.30
C SER A 527 -5.88 -27.45 -22.07
N LYS A 528 -5.21 -27.90 -20.99
CA LYS A 528 -5.83 -28.25 -19.71
C LYS A 528 -5.95 -27.07 -18.73
N SER A 529 -5.42 -25.89 -19.03
CA SER A 529 -5.48 -24.74 -18.11
C SER A 529 -6.90 -24.21 -17.92
N LEU A 530 -7.16 -23.58 -16.79
CA LEU A 530 -8.41 -22.89 -16.48
C LEU A 530 -8.78 -21.90 -17.59
N LEU A 531 -7.78 -21.22 -18.17
CA LEU A 531 -7.97 -20.25 -19.24
C LEU A 531 -8.74 -20.82 -20.44
N HIS A 532 -8.40 -22.03 -20.88
CA HIS A 532 -9.08 -22.72 -21.99
C HIS A 532 -10.42 -23.33 -21.56
N LYS A 533 -10.47 -23.95 -20.37
CA LYS A 533 -11.71 -24.56 -19.84
C LYS A 533 -12.83 -23.54 -19.65
N ALA A 534 -12.48 -22.31 -19.27
CA ALA A 534 -13.41 -21.21 -19.09
C ALA A 534 -13.72 -20.45 -20.39
N ASP A 535 -13.27 -20.95 -21.55
CA ASP A 535 -13.37 -20.28 -22.86
C ASP A 535 -12.88 -18.83 -22.80
N MET A 536 -11.78 -18.61 -22.07
CA MET A 536 -11.16 -17.31 -21.82
C MET A 536 -12.12 -16.24 -21.23
N GLY A 537 -13.26 -16.65 -20.67
CA GLY A 537 -14.28 -15.74 -20.14
C GLY A 537 -15.27 -15.18 -21.17
N ARG A 538 -15.35 -15.71 -22.40
CA ARG A 538 -16.15 -15.16 -23.52
C ARG A 538 -17.63 -14.90 -23.23
N LYS A 539 -18.22 -15.62 -22.28
CA LYS A 539 -19.65 -15.50 -21.91
C LYS A 539 -19.91 -14.45 -20.83
N ILE A 540 -18.86 -13.90 -20.24
CA ILE A 540 -18.89 -13.04 -19.08
C ILE A 540 -18.69 -11.58 -19.50
N ILE A 541 -19.43 -10.70 -18.83
CA ILE A 541 -19.34 -9.25 -18.95
C ILE A 541 -18.84 -8.71 -17.62
N VAL A 542 -17.73 -7.98 -17.64
CA VAL A 542 -17.18 -7.33 -16.45
C VAL A 542 -17.35 -5.82 -16.55
N GLY A 543 -17.94 -5.24 -15.50
CA GLY A 543 -18.03 -3.80 -15.31
C GLY A 543 -16.77 -3.28 -14.60
N VAL A 544 -16.15 -2.25 -15.15
CA VAL A 544 -14.97 -1.59 -14.58
C VAL A 544 -15.33 -0.14 -14.24
N ILE A 545 -15.27 0.20 -12.96
CA ILE A 545 -15.53 1.56 -12.47
C ILE A 545 -14.19 2.22 -12.17
N ASP A 546 -13.80 3.20 -12.98
CA ASP A 546 -12.44 3.74 -12.99
C ASP A 546 -12.36 5.12 -13.70
N THR A 547 -11.20 5.51 -14.25
CA THR A 547 -10.95 6.77 -14.98
C THR A 547 -11.34 6.74 -16.47
N GLY A 548 -11.94 5.65 -16.94
CA GLY A 548 -12.40 5.47 -18.32
C GLY A 548 -11.60 4.43 -19.11
N VAL A 549 -11.65 4.53 -20.44
CA VAL A 549 -10.88 3.66 -21.35
C VAL A 549 -10.26 4.41 -22.53
N TRP A 550 -9.08 3.97 -22.99
CA TRP A 550 -8.49 4.36 -24.27
C TRP A 550 -8.84 3.34 -25.37
N PRO A 551 -9.96 3.53 -26.09
CA PRO A 551 -10.57 2.47 -26.90
C PRO A 551 -9.71 2.04 -28.10
N GLU A 552 -8.81 2.88 -28.59
CA GLU A 552 -7.93 2.58 -29.73
C GLU A 552 -6.79 1.61 -29.40
N SER A 553 -6.60 1.24 -28.14
CA SER A 553 -5.59 0.24 -27.79
C SER A 553 -5.90 -1.11 -28.47
N GLU A 554 -4.91 -1.72 -29.10
CA GLU A 554 -4.99 -3.07 -29.69
C GLU A 554 -5.42 -4.15 -28.69
N MET A 555 -5.26 -3.89 -27.39
CA MET A 555 -5.74 -4.73 -26.30
C MET A 555 -7.28 -4.85 -26.26
N TYR A 556 -8.00 -3.96 -26.94
CA TYR A 556 -9.46 -3.99 -27.08
C TYR A 556 -9.93 -4.49 -28.45
N ASN A 557 -9.05 -5.11 -29.25
CA ASN A 557 -9.47 -5.72 -30.50
C ASN A 557 -10.51 -6.82 -30.24
N ASP A 558 -11.49 -6.92 -31.13
CA ASP A 558 -12.60 -7.85 -31.04
C ASP A 558 -12.54 -8.95 -32.11
N LYS A 559 -11.35 -9.18 -32.68
CA LYS A 559 -11.16 -10.22 -33.69
C LYS A 559 -11.49 -11.59 -33.10
N GLY A 560 -12.35 -12.34 -33.78
CA GLY A 560 -12.80 -13.65 -33.32
C GLY A 560 -13.95 -13.62 -32.30
N TYR A 561 -14.55 -12.46 -32.03
CA TYR A 561 -15.72 -12.35 -31.18
C TYR A 561 -17.02 -12.61 -31.94
N GLY A 562 -17.89 -13.42 -31.33
CA GLY A 562 -19.30 -13.55 -31.72
C GLY A 562 -20.14 -12.30 -31.38
N PRO A 563 -21.44 -12.30 -31.70
CA PRO A 563 -22.34 -11.18 -31.38
C PRO A 563 -22.33 -10.85 -29.88
N ILE A 564 -22.69 -9.61 -29.53
CA ILE A 564 -22.87 -9.18 -28.14
C ILE A 564 -24.03 -10.00 -27.53
N PRO A 565 -23.91 -10.51 -26.30
CA PRO A 565 -24.99 -11.31 -25.69
C PRO A 565 -26.30 -10.53 -25.59
N ASN A 566 -27.43 -11.13 -26.00
CA ASN A 566 -28.76 -10.48 -25.99
C ASN A 566 -29.24 -10.03 -24.60
N ARG A 567 -28.64 -10.55 -23.52
CA ARG A 567 -28.93 -10.13 -22.13
C ARG A 567 -28.31 -8.79 -21.76
N TRP A 568 -27.32 -8.32 -22.52
CA TRP A 568 -26.65 -7.05 -22.31
C TRP A 568 -27.60 -5.90 -22.61
N LYS A 569 -27.75 -4.96 -21.67
CA LYS A 569 -28.64 -3.80 -21.80
C LYS A 569 -27.89 -2.47 -21.85
N GLY A 570 -26.58 -2.49 -21.61
CA GLY A 570 -25.77 -1.29 -21.63
C GLY A 570 -25.56 -0.74 -23.04
N SER A 571 -25.02 0.47 -23.09
CA SER A 571 -24.80 1.26 -24.30
C SER A 571 -23.42 1.88 -24.29
N CYS A 572 -23.05 2.48 -25.43
CA CYS A 572 -21.86 3.30 -25.53
C CYS A 572 -22.25 4.75 -25.75
N GLU A 573 -21.97 5.54 -24.74
CA GLU A 573 -22.23 6.96 -24.70
C GLU A 573 -21.15 7.72 -25.46
N SER A 574 -21.58 8.58 -26.39
CA SER A 574 -20.67 9.48 -27.09
C SER A 574 -20.43 10.73 -26.25
N GLY A 575 -19.22 11.25 -26.31
CA GLY A 575 -18.83 12.51 -25.67
C GLY A 575 -17.60 13.09 -26.34
N GLU A 576 -16.91 13.97 -25.63
CA GLU A 576 -15.67 14.58 -26.11
C GLU A 576 -14.62 13.54 -26.54
N LEU A 577 -14.18 13.65 -27.80
CA LEU A 577 -13.24 12.74 -28.46
C LEU A 577 -13.62 11.25 -28.32
N PHE A 578 -14.88 10.92 -28.05
CA PHE A 578 -15.35 9.54 -27.93
C PHE A 578 -16.65 9.36 -28.70
N ASN A 579 -16.62 8.61 -29.81
CA ASN A 579 -17.82 8.23 -30.54
C ASN A 579 -18.17 6.78 -30.22
N GLY A 580 -19.28 6.57 -29.49
CA GLY A 580 -19.70 5.25 -29.04
C GLY A 580 -19.98 4.25 -30.18
N SER A 581 -20.35 4.71 -31.38
CA SER A 581 -20.58 3.84 -32.53
C SER A 581 -19.29 3.38 -33.22
N ILE A 582 -18.17 4.08 -32.98
CA ILE A 582 -16.86 3.78 -33.57
C ILE A 582 -15.97 3.07 -32.56
N HIS A 583 -15.97 3.53 -31.31
CA HIS A 583 -15.03 3.11 -30.28
C HIS A 583 -15.48 1.90 -29.49
N CYS A 584 -16.78 1.61 -29.43
CA CYS A 584 -17.25 0.33 -28.93
C CYS A 584 -17.34 -0.70 -30.02
N ASN A 585 -17.08 -1.94 -29.65
CA ASN A 585 -17.01 -3.08 -30.54
C ASN A 585 -17.51 -4.33 -29.80
N ARG A 586 -17.20 -5.54 -30.30
CA ARG A 586 -17.62 -6.78 -29.63
C ARG A 586 -16.78 -7.09 -28.39
N LYS A 587 -15.65 -6.43 -28.15
CA LYS A 587 -14.83 -6.57 -26.96
C LYS A 587 -15.23 -5.56 -25.88
N LEU A 588 -15.13 -4.27 -26.20
CA LEU A 588 -15.61 -3.13 -25.43
C LEU A 588 -17.07 -2.87 -25.81
N ILE A 589 -17.99 -3.48 -25.07
CA ILE A 589 -19.42 -3.50 -25.43
C ILE A 589 -20.24 -2.37 -24.80
N GLY A 590 -19.65 -1.66 -23.84
CA GLY A 590 -20.28 -0.59 -23.07
C GLY A 590 -19.26 0.42 -22.59
N ALA A 591 -19.60 1.71 -22.65
CA ALA A 591 -18.77 2.79 -22.15
C ALA A 591 -19.67 3.97 -21.77
N LYS A 592 -19.70 4.33 -20.48
CA LYS A 592 -20.47 5.43 -19.90
C LYS A 592 -19.58 6.24 -18.96
N TYR A 593 -19.97 7.47 -18.66
CA TYR A 593 -19.26 8.33 -17.71
C TYR A 593 -20.24 9.05 -16.78
N PHE A 594 -19.79 9.32 -15.56
CA PHE A 594 -20.58 9.96 -14.50
C PHE A 594 -19.73 11.04 -13.87
N VAL A 595 -20.31 12.23 -13.80
CA VAL A 595 -19.57 13.44 -13.47
C VAL A 595 -20.39 14.47 -12.69
N ASP A 596 -21.71 14.31 -12.69
CA ASP A 596 -22.64 15.26 -12.07
C ASP A 596 -22.37 15.39 -10.56
N GLY A 597 -21.98 14.30 -9.90
CA GLY A 597 -21.62 14.30 -8.49
C GLY A 597 -20.36 15.13 -8.21
N LEU A 598 -19.36 15.08 -9.10
CA LEU A 598 -18.17 15.93 -9.01
C LEU A 598 -18.49 17.39 -9.36
N VAL A 599 -19.22 17.64 -10.44
CA VAL A 599 -19.54 19.01 -10.90
C VAL A 599 -20.39 19.76 -9.87
N ALA A 600 -21.29 19.06 -9.18
CA ALA A 600 -22.06 19.64 -8.08
C ALA A 600 -21.18 20.10 -6.90
N GLU A 601 -20.04 19.43 -6.68
CA GLU A 601 -19.12 19.66 -5.57
C GLU A 601 -18.14 20.81 -5.86
N ILE A 602 -17.47 20.76 -7.01
CA ILE A 602 -16.35 21.66 -7.32
C ILE A 602 -16.68 22.72 -8.39
N GLY A 603 -17.89 22.70 -8.95
CA GLY A 603 -18.26 23.50 -10.12
C GLY A 603 -17.84 22.84 -11.43
N ASP A 604 -17.78 23.60 -12.53
CA ASP A 604 -17.35 23.08 -13.83
C ASP A 604 -15.84 22.83 -13.87
N PHE A 605 -15.40 21.99 -14.80
CA PHE A 605 -13.99 21.67 -15.00
C PHE A 605 -13.19 22.89 -15.40
N ASP A 606 -12.03 23.11 -14.80
CA ASP A 606 -11.05 24.02 -15.37
C ASP A 606 -10.30 23.29 -16.49
N ARG A 607 -10.82 23.47 -17.71
CA ARG A 607 -10.30 22.83 -18.92
C ARG A 607 -8.99 23.45 -19.41
N ALA A 608 -8.55 24.57 -18.82
CA ALA A 608 -7.26 25.17 -19.12
C ALA A 608 -6.11 24.49 -18.35
N GLU A 609 -6.39 24.03 -17.11
CA GLU A 609 -5.40 23.35 -16.26
C GLU A 609 -5.45 21.81 -16.35
N ASN A 610 -6.60 21.21 -16.73
CA ASN A 610 -6.75 19.77 -16.82
C ASN A 610 -7.35 19.31 -18.16
N PRO A 611 -6.59 18.62 -19.04
CA PRO A 611 -7.07 18.25 -20.39
C PRO A 611 -7.97 16.99 -20.38
N GLU A 612 -8.80 16.85 -19.37
CA GLU A 612 -9.67 15.68 -19.20
C GLU A 612 -10.89 15.72 -20.13
N TYR A 613 -11.42 14.55 -20.50
CA TYR A 613 -12.53 14.43 -21.45
C TYR A 613 -13.86 14.22 -20.74
N ALA A 614 -14.85 15.07 -21.06
CA ALA A 614 -16.25 14.85 -20.70
C ALA A 614 -16.87 13.73 -21.55
N SER A 615 -16.34 12.52 -21.38
CA SER A 615 -16.69 11.30 -22.09
C SER A 615 -16.11 10.08 -21.36
N PRO A 616 -16.43 8.84 -21.79
CA PRO A 616 -15.80 7.64 -21.24
C PRO A 616 -14.29 7.50 -21.54
N ARG A 617 -13.70 8.44 -22.31
CA ARG A 617 -12.28 8.39 -22.68
C ARG A 617 -11.38 8.60 -21.45
N ASP A 618 -10.36 7.77 -21.36
CA ASP A 618 -9.35 7.81 -20.31
C ASP A 618 -8.24 8.82 -20.64
N PHE A 619 -8.15 9.88 -19.84
CA PHE A 619 -7.00 10.77 -19.90
C PHE A 619 -5.86 10.27 -19.00
N ASN A 620 -6.18 9.78 -17.80
CA ASN A 620 -5.21 9.34 -16.79
C ASN A 620 -4.44 8.08 -17.22
N GLY A 621 -5.13 7.14 -17.84
CA GLY A 621 -4.61 5.83 -18.21
C GLY A 621 -4.78 4.74 -17.16
N HIS A 622 -5.23 5.07 -15.93
CA HIS A 622 -5.46 4.08 -14.87
C HIS A 622 -6.56 3.07 -15.25
N GLY A 623 -7.73 3.54 -15.72
CA GLY A 623 -8.84 2.67 -16.12
C GLY A 623 -8.51 1.79 -17.32
N THR A 624 -7.73 2.30 -18.26
CA THR A 624 -7.18 1.52 -19.39
C THR A 624 -6.25 0.40 -18.89
N HIS A 625 -5.38 0.72 -17.91
CA HIS A 625 -4.45 -0.24 -17.30
C HIS A 625 -5.19 -1.35 -16.54
N VAL A 626 -6.18 -0.97 -15.74
CA VAL A 626 -7.04 -1.90 -14.99
C VAL A 626 -7.83 -2.80 -15.94
N SER A 627 -8.59 -2.22 -16.88
CA SER A 627 -9.45 -2.99 -17.79
C SER A 627 -8.67 -3.92 -18.73
N SER A 628 -7.51 -3.50 -19.22
CA SER A 628 -6.63 -4.34 -20.04
C SER A 628 -5.94 -5.44 -19.22
N THR A 629 -5.69 -5.23 -17.92
CA THR A 629 -5.24 -6.30 -17.02
C THR A 629 -6.34 -7.35 -16.78
N ILE A 630 -7.61 -6.96 -16.69
CA ILE A 630 -8.71 -7.92 -16.55
C ILE A 630 -8.88 -8.75 -17.82
N GLY A 631 -8.96 -8.07 -18.96
CA GLY A 631 -9.52 -8.64 -20.16
C GLY A 631 -8.80 -8.30 -21.45
N GLY A 632 -7.64 -7.65 -21.45
CA GLY A 632 -6.96 -7.30 -22.69
C GLY A 632 -6.67 -8.51 -23.59
N SER A 633 -6.83 -8.32 -24.89
CA SER A 633 -6.50 -9.31 -25.92
C SER A 633 -5.00 -9.63 -25.93
N PHE A 634 -4.60 -10.73 -26.58
CA PHE A 634 -3.19 -11.09 -26.71
C PHE A 634 -2.47 -10.12 -27.64
N LEU A 635 -1.36 -9.53 -27.16
CA LEU A 635 -0.51 -8.66 -27.96
C LEU A 635 0.97 -9.02 -27.75
N PRO A 636 1.65 -9.60 -28.75
CA PRO A 636 3.05 -10.02 -28.63
C PRO A 636 4.02 -8.83 -28.65
N ASP A 637 5.26 -9.10 -28.24
CA ASP A 637 6.41 -8.18 -28.37
C ASP A 637 6.26 -6.80 -27.71
N VAL A 638 5.41 -6.71 -26.70
CA VAL A 638 5.27 -5.47 -25.92
C VAL A 638 6.33 -5.43 -24.83
N SER A 639 6.93 -4.26 -24.62
CA SER A 639 7.87 -4.00 -23.54
C SER A 639 7.71 -2.57 -23.05
N TYR A 640 8.16 -2.30 -21.82
CA TYR A 640 8.25 -0.95 -21.29
C TYR A 640 9.70 -0.49 -21.34
N LEU A 641 10.02 0.37 -22.31
CA LEU A 641 11.41 0.78 -22.58
C LEU A 641 12.37 -0.40 -22.80
N GLY A 642 11.91 -1.47 -23.44
CA GLY A 642 12.69 -2.71 -23.62
C GLY A 642 12.65 -3.67 -22.43
N LEU A 643 12.14 -3.25 -21.27
CA LEU A 643 12.00 -4.08 -20.08
C LEU A 643 10.68 -4.86 -20.06
N GLY A 644 10.70 -6.05 -19.46
CA GLY A 644 9.53 -6.91 -19.33
C GLY A 644 8.96 -7.38 -20.67
N ARG A 645 9.80 -7.46 -21.71
CA ARG A 645 9.37 -7.82 -23.07
C ARG A 645 8.65 -9.17 -23.10
N GLY A 646 7.49 -9.23 -23.75
CA GLY A 646 6.72 -10.45 -23.90
C GLY A 646 5.33 -10.20 -24.48
N THR A 647 4.46 -11.19 -24.38
CA THR A 647 3.05 -11.06 -24.82
C THR A 647 2.18 -10.46 -23.71
N VAL A 648 1.70 -9.22 -23.86
CA VAL A 648 0.72 -8.68 -22.89
C VAL A 648 -0.65 -9.32 -23.15
N ARG A 649 -1.36 -9.67 -22.07
CA ARG A 649 -2.75 -10.15 -22.12
C ARG A 649 -3.43 -9.93 -20.76
N GLY A 650 -4.75 -9.80 -20.75
CA GLY A 650 -5.53 -9.75 -19.51
C GLY A 650 -5.85 -11.14 -18.97
N GLY A 651 -6.34 -11.24 -17.72
CA GLY A 651 -6.64 -12.51 -17.04
C GLY A 651 -7.61 -13.40 -17.79
N ALA A 652 -8.64 -12.79 -18.36
CA ALA A 652 -9.65 -13.42 -19.19
C ALA A 652 -9.70 -12.71 -20.56
N PRO A 653 -8.79 -13.01 -21.51
CA PRO A 653 -8.70 -12.32 -22.79
C PRO A 653 -9.97 -12.41 -23.65
N GLY A 654 -10.85 -13.36 -23.37
CA GLY A 654 -12.14 -13.54 -24.04
C GLY A 654 -13.28 -12.71 -23.46
N VAL A 655 -13.15 -12.13 -22.25
CA VAL A 655 -14.22 -11.40 -21.57
C VAL A 655 -14.74 -10.19 -22.36
N ARG A 656 -16.00 -9.81 -22.17
CA ARG A 656 -16.55 -8.54 -22.65
C ARG A 656 -16.37 -7.45 -21.58
N LEU A 657 -15.94 -6.27 -21.97
CA LEU A 657 -15.68 -5.15 -21.07
C LEU A 657 -16.80 -4.11 -21.18
N ALA A 658 -17.27 -3.63 -20.03
CA ALA A 658 -18.13 -2.47 -19.89
C ALA A 658 -17.49 -1.46 -18.95
N ILE A 659 -17.29 -0.23 -19.42
CA ILE A 659 -16.52 0.80 -18.72
C ILE A 659 -17.45 1.86 -18.17
N TYR A 660 -17.28 2.20 -16.91
CA TYR A 660 -18.05 3.21 -16.20
C TYR A 660 -17.07 4.21 -15.58
N LYS A 661 -16.81 5.32 -16.28
CA LYS A 661 -15.90 6.35 -15.78
C LYS A 661 -16.56 7.13 -14.65
N ALA A 662 -16.02 7.07 -13.44
CA ALA A 662 -16.51 7.81 -12.27
C ALA A 662 -15.39 8.53 -11.49
N CYS A 663 -14.15 8.43 -11.99
CA CYS A 663 -12.96 9.01 -11.38
C CYS A 663 -12.34 10.02 -12.34
N TRP A 664 -11.88 11.15 -11.80
CA TRP A 664 -11.43 12.30 -12.56
C TRP A 664 -10.12 12.86 -11.96
N LEU A 665 -9.25 13.41 -12.80
CA LEU A 665 -7.92 13.88 -12.43
C LEU A 665 -7.93 15.19 -11.64
N GLN A 666 -8.89 16.08 -11.87
CA GLN A 666 -8.89 17.43 -11.27
C GLN A 666 -8.97 17.41 -9.74
N SER A 667 -9.61 16.40 -9.16
CA SER A 667 -9.62 16.15 -7.71
C SER A 667 -8.69 15.01 -7.29
N GLY A 668 -8.06 14.32 -8.25
CA GLY A 668 -7.36 13.05 -8.01
C GLY A 668 -8.24 12.00 -7.32
N SER A 669 -9.56 12.09 -7.49
CA SER A 669 -10.55 11.41 -6.67
C SER A 669 -11.78 11.01 -7.48
N CYS A 670 -12.59 10.13 -6.90
CA CYS A 670 -13.86 9.67 -7.45
C CYS A 670 -14.98 10.19 -6.54
N SER A 671 -15.97 10.90 -7.09
CA SER A 671 -17.12 11.31 -6.29
C SER A 671 -17.92 10.07 -5.88
N GLY A 672 -18.24 9.95 -4.59
CA GLY A 672 -19.01 8.80 -4.10
C GLY A 672 -20.39 8.68 -4.77
N ALA A 673 -21.01 9.81 -5.14
CA ALA A 673 -22.28 9.84 -5.86
C ALA A 673 -22.14 9.24 -7.27
N ASP A 674 -21.09 9.62 -8.01
CA ASP A 674 -20.81 9.12 -9.35
C ASP A 674 -20.44 7.63 -9.32
N VAL A 675 -19.67 7.19 -8.32
CA VAL A 675 -19.33 5.77 -8.11
C VAL A 675 -20.60 4.95 -7.84
N LEU A 676 -21.50 5.41 -6.95
CA LEU A 676 -22.74 4.69 -6.69
C LEU A 676 -23.65 4.63 -7.93
N LYS A 677 -23.74 5.73 -8.69
CA LYS A 677 -24.49 5.73 -9.95
C LYS A 677 -23.88 4.77 -10.97
N ALA A 678 -22.56 4.70 -11.07
CA ALA A 678 -21.87 3.73 -11.91
C ALA A 678 -22.17 2.28 -11.51
N ILE A 679 -22.20 1.97 -10.21
CA ILE A 679 -22.58 0.63 -9.72
C ILE A 679 -24.03 0.30 -10.07
N ASP A 680 -24.97 1.22 -9.82
CA ASP A 680 -26.39 1.04 -10.14
C ASP A 680 -26.60 0.81 -11.64
N GLU A 681 -25.95 1.61 -12.47
CA GLU A 681 -26.02 1.47 -13.93
C GLU A 681 -25.43 0.14 -14.41
N ALA A 682 -24.29 -0.29 -13.84
CA ALA A 682 -23.69 -1.57 -14.18
C ALA A 682 -24.58 -2.77 -13.81
N ILE A 683 -25.25 -2.70 -12.66
CA ILE A 683 -26.25 -3.69 -12.25
C ILE A 683 -27.41 -3.72 -13.24
N HIS A 684 -27.92 -2.55 -13.65
CA HIS A 684 -29.01 -2.45 -14.62
C HIS A 684 -28.61 -3.05 -15.99
N ASP A 685 -27.40 -2.72 -16.46
CA ASP A 685 -26.87 -3.15 -17.75
C ASP A 685 -26.64 -4.67 -17.83
N GLY A 686 -26.52 -5.33 -16.67
CA GLY A 686 -26.45 -6.78 -16.54
C GLY A 686 -25.03 -7.34 -16.57
N VAL A 687 -24.07 -6.64 -15.94
CA VAL A 687 -22.70 -7.16 -15.72
C VAL A 687 -22.72 -8.39 -14.81
N ASP A 688 -21.76 -9.29 -14.96
CA ASP A 688 -21.62 -10.49 -14.12
C ASP A 688 -20.62 -10.31 -12.98
N VAL A 689 -19.67 -9.39 -13.14
CA VAL A 689 -18.58 -9.10 -12.20
C VAL A 689 -18.33 -7.59 -12.18
N LEU A 690 -18.05 -7.03 -11.02
CA LEU A 690 -17.62 -5.64 -10.86
C LEU A 690 -16.19 -5.56 -10.34
N SER A 691 -15.38 -4.70 -10.95
CA SER A 691 -14.01 -4.40 -10.55
C SER A 691 -13.87 -2.92 -10.18
N LEU A 692 -13.46 -2.65 -8.94
CA LEU A 692 -13.33 -1.32 -8.37
C LEU A 692 -11.91 -1.10 -7.83
N SER A 693 -11.05 -0.44 -8.61
CA SER A 693 -9.69 -0.09 -8.20
C SER A 693 -9.65 1.27 -7.48
N LEU A 694 -10.56 1.45 -6.52
CA LEU A 694 -10.77 2.66 -5.73
C LEU A 694 -11.07 2.30 -4.26
N GLY A 695 -10.88 3.24 -3.35
CA GLY A 695 -11.16 3.03 -1.92
C GLY A 695 -11.06 4.33 -1.12
N SER A 696 -11.64 4.31 0.08
CA SER A 696 -11.63 5.44 1.02
C SER A 696 -10.43 5.36 1.96
N LYS A 697 -9.96 6.51 2.43
CA LYS A 697 -8.94 6.59 3.49
C LYS A 697 -9.57 6.42 4.88
N VAL A 698 -8.77 6.02 5.85
CA VAL A 698 -9.16 5.94 7.26
C VAL A 698 -9.36 7.36 7.83
N PRO A 699 -10.38 7.64 8.66
CA PRO A 699 -11.36 6.70 9.21
C PRO A 699 -12.44 6.28 8.22
N LEU A 700 -12.80 5.00 8.29
CA LEU A 700 -13.87 4.43 7.48
C LEU A 700 -15.24 4.79 8.05
N TYR A 701 -16.25 4.86 7.18
CA TYR A 701 -17.64 4.95 7.57
C TYR A 701 -18.21 3.54 7.78
N SER A 702 -19.21 3.41 8.66
CA SER A 702 -19.87 2.13 8.87
C SER A 702 -20.65 1.70 7.62
N GLU A 703 -20.84 0.41 7.40
CA GLU A 703 -21.45 -0.15 6.18
C GLU A 703 -22.91 0.25 5.96
N THR A 704 -23.58 0.84 6.94
CA THR A 704 -24.95 1.39 6.82
C THR A 704 -25.00 2.92 6.88
N ASP A 705 -23.85 3.59 6.97
CA ASP A 705 -23.76 5.05 6.93
C ASP A 705 -24.06 5.52 5.50
N VAL A 706 -24.85 6.59 5.39
CA VAL A 706 -25.24 7.17 4.09
C VAL A 706 -24.06 7.72 3.30
N ARG A 707 -22.89 7.93 3.95
CA ARG A 707 -21.66 8.38 3.31
C ARG A 707 -20.80 7.23 2.77
N GLU A 708 -21.08 5.99 3.16
CA GLU A 708 -20.33 4.80 2.70
C GLU A 708 -20.93 4.21 1.42
N LEU A 709 -20.92 5.01 0.35
CA LEU A 709 -21.68 4.75 -0.88
C LEU A 709 -21.16 3.52 -1.66
N THR A 710 -19.85 3.27 -1.63
CA THR A 710 -19.23 2.13 -2.32
C THR A 710 -19.66 0.79 -1.72
N SER A 711 -19.65 0.68 -0.39
CA SER A 711 -20.10 -0.54 0.30
C SER A 711 -21.58 -0.84 0.05
N VAL A 712 -22.43 0.19 0.08
CA VAL A 712 -23.88 0.07 -0.17
C VAL A 712 -24.15 -0.37 -1.61
N GLY A 713 -23.51 0.26 -2.60
CA GLY A 713 -23.59 -0.18 -4.00
C GLY A 713 -23.14 -1.62 -4.17
N ALA A 714 -22.01 -1.99 -3.56
CA ALA A 714 -21.48 -3.36 -3.61
C ALA A 714 -22.43 -4.38 -2.98
N PHE A 715 -23.13 -4.03 -1.89
CA PHE A 715 -24.14 -4.89 -1.28
C PHE A 715 -25.27 -5.23 -2.26
N HIS A 716 -25.78 -4.23 -2.98
CA HIS A 716 -26.85 -4.44 -3.97
C HIS A 716 -26.39 -5.28 -5.18
N ALA A 717 -25.15 -5.11 -5.62
CA ALA A 717 -24.56 -5.95 -6.65
C ALA A 717 -24.45 -7.42 -6.19
N VAL A 718 -23.88 -7.65 -5.00
CA VAL A 718 -23.71 -8.99 -4.44
C VAL A 718 -25.05 -9.66 -4.16
N ALA A 719 -26.05 -8.92 -3.67
CA ALA A 719 -27.40 -9.42 -3.46
C ALA A 719 -28.09 -9.87 -4.76
N LYS A 720 -27.66 -9.35 -5.92
CA LYS A 720 -28.09 -9.77 -7.26
C LYS A 720 -27.17 -10.84 -7.89
N GLY A 721 -26.20 -11.37 -7.13
CA GLY A 721 -25.30 -12.44 -7.57
C GLY A 721 -24.07 -11.98 -8.35
N ILE A 722 -23.76 -10.68 -8.33
CA ILE A 722 -22.62 -10.05 -9.00
C ILE A 722 -21.47 -9.93 -7.98
N PRO A 723 -20.35 -10.66 -8.13
CA PRO A 723 -19.19 -10.51 -7.27
C PRO A 723 -18.53 -9.15 -7.47
N VAL A 724 -18.12 -8.52 -6.37
CA VAL A 724 -17.46 -7.22 -6.34
C VAL A 724 -16.02 -7.40 -5.84
N VAL A 725 -15.06 -7.04 -6.66
CA VAL A 725 -13.63 -7.09 -6.34
C VAL A 725 -13.11 -5.67 -6.17
N ALA A 726 -12.45 -5.38 -5.05
CA ALA A 726 -11.96 -4.04 -4.75
C ALA A 726 -10.54 -4.02 -4.18
N ALA A 727 -9.85 -2.90 -4.38
CA ALA A 727 -8.49 -2.70 -3.88
C ALA A 727 -8.45 -2.58 -2.34
N ALA A 728 -7.42 -3.11 -1.68
CA ALA A 728 -7.24 -2.92 -0.23
C ALA A 728 -6.84 -1.48 0.16
N GLY A 729 -6.21 -0.73 -0.76
CA GLY A 729 -5.63 0.59 -0.47
C GLY A 729 -4.09 0.56 -0.54
N ASN A 730 -3.49 1.75 -0.65
CA ASN A 730 -2.04 1.93 -0.83
C ASN A 730 -1.40 2.73 0.33
N ASP A 731 -2.02 2.70 1.51
CA ASP A 731 -1.61 3.47 2.70
C ASP A 731 -0.83 2.60 3.71
N GLY A 732 -0.35 1.42 3.30
CA GLY A 732 0.52 0.56 4.12
C GLY A 732 1.94 1.15 4.30
N PRO A 733 2.80 0.52 5.12
CA PRO A 733 2.70 -0.85 5.66
C PRO A 733 2.06 -0.93 7.05
N SER A 734 1.61 0.19 7.61
CA SER A 734 1.04 0.23 8.96
C SER A 734 -0.24 -0.58 9.08
N ALA A 735 -0.46 -1.19 10.25
CA ALA A 735 -1.69 -1.92 10.57
C ALA A 735 -2.93 -1.00 10.51
N GLN A 736 -4.11 -1.60 10.26
CA GLN A 736 -5.41 -0.92 10.22
C GLN A 736 -5.55 0.20 9.17
N THR A 737 -4.74 0.15 8.11
CA THR A 737 -4.78 1.09 6.97
C THR A 737 -5.69 0.61 5.84
N ILE A 738 -6.30 -0.58 5.98
CA ILE A 738 -7.12 -1.21 4.96
C ILE A 738 -8.46 -0.52 4.73
N SER A 739 -8.86 -0.46 3.45
CA SER A 739 -10.15 0.06 2.97
C SER A 739 -11.03 -1.08 2.40
N ASN A 740 -12.24 -0.74 1.91
CA ASN A 740 -13.18 -1.71 1.32
C ASN A 740 -13.47 -2.93 2.22
N VAL A 741 -13.72 -2.67 3.49
CA VAL A 741 -13.71 -3.70 4.55
C VAL A 741 -15.01 -4.50 4.69
N ALA A 742 -16.04 -4.18 3.91
CA ALA A 742 -17.34 -4.85 4.00
C ALA A 742 -17.24 -6.36 3.70
N PRO A 743 -17.98 -7.23 4.43
CA PRO A 743 -17.83 -8.68 4.27
C PRO A 743 -18.18 -9.22 2.89
N TRP A 744 -19.09 -8.55 2.16
CA TRP A 744 -19.53 -8.92 0.82
C TRP A 744 -18.56 -8.53 -0.30
N ILE A 745 -17.55 -7.70 -0.01
CA ILE A 745 -16.52 -7.32 -0.99
C ILE A 745 -15.35 -8.33 -0.93
N LEU A 746 -14.78 -8.68 -2.08
CA LEU A 746 -13.50 -9.39 -2.19
C LEU A 746 -12.36 -8.36 -2.29
N THR A 747 -11.64 -8.16 -1.19
CA THR A 747 -10.63 -7.11 -1.03
C THR A 747 -9.22 -7.63 -1.29
N VAL A 748 -8.47 -6.96 -2.17
CA VAL A 748 -7.22 -7.48 -2.75
C VAL A 748 -6.00 -6.67 -2.31
N ALA A 749 -5.02 -7.34 -1.71
CA ALA A 749 -3.68 -6.82 -1.41
C ALA A 749 -2.71 -7.00 -2.58
N ALA A 750 -1.66 -6.19 -2.59
CA ALA A 750 -0.66 -6.19 -3.65
C ALA A 750 0.62 -6.94 -3.24
N THR A 751 1.07 -7.83 -4.12
CA THR A 751 2.36 -8.52 -4.02
C THR A 751 3.26 -8.17 -5.20
N THR A 752 4.56 -8.39 -5.03
CA THR A 752 5.48 -8.53 -6.14
C THR A 752 5.21 -9.84 -6.90
N LEU A 753 5.87 -9.97 -8.05
CA LEU A 753 6.03 -11.25 -8.73
C LEU A 753 7.52 -11.53 -8.88
N ASP A 754 7.87 -12.67 -9.44
CA ASP A 754 9.25 -13.11 -9.63
C ASP A 754 9.98 -12.39 -10.78
N ARG A 755 9.75 -11.08 -10.91
CA ARG A 755 10.44 -10.19 -11.86
C ARG A 755 11.07 -9.03 -11.12
N SER A 756 12.32 -8.75 -11.45
CA SER A 756 13.04 -7.58 -10.98
C SER A 756 13.75 -6.87 -12.14
N PHE A 757 14.21 -5.64 -11.86
CA PHE A 757 14.91 -4.81 -12.84
C PHE A 757 16.31 -4.44 -12.36
N PRO A 758 17.22 -5.43 -12.25
CA PRO A 758 18.57 -5.18 -11.77
C PRO A 758 19.31 -4.22 -12.70
N THR A 759 20.05 -3.31 -12.08
CA THR A 759 20.86 -2.30 -12.74
C THR A 759 22.24 -2.31 -12.14
N ALA A 760 23.25 -2.57 -12.98
CA ALA A 760 24.63 -2.72 -12.52
C ALA A 760 25.25 -1.35 -12.19
N ILE A 761 25.82 -1.24 -10.99
CA ILE A 761 26.61 -0.12 -10.51
C ILE A 761 28.04 -0.63 -10.37
N THR A 762 28.95 -0.23 -11.26
CA THR A 762 30.36 -0.64 -11.20
C THR A 762 31.20 0.50 -10.66
N LEU A 763 31.87 0.27 -9.53
CA LEU A 763 32.74 1.23 -8.87
C LEU A 763 34.14 1.20 -9.50
N GLY A 764 34.94 2.26 -9.31
CA GLY A 764 36.30 2.34 -9.87
C GLY A 764 37.29 1.31 -9.35
N ASN A 765 36.97 0.61 -8.25
CA ASN A 765 37.72 -0.56 -7.76
C ASN A 765 37.26 -1.89 -8.38
N ASN A 766 36.47 -1.84 -9.45
CA ASN A 766 35.95 -2.98 -10.19
C ASN A 766 34.93 -3.87 -9.43
N ILE A 767 34.41 -3.40 -8.29
CA ILE A 767 33.28 -4.04 -7.62
C ILE A 767 31.98 -3.65 -8.34
N THR A 768 31.15 -4.64 -8.68
CA THR A 768 29.83 -4.43 -9.26
C THR A 768 28.73 -4.77 -8.26
N ILE A 769 27.88 -3.78 -7.99
CA ILE A 769 26.68 -3.90 -7.14
C ILE A 769 25.45 -3.91 -8.03
N LEU A 770 24.44 -4.71 -7.69
CA LEU A 770 23.16 -4.75 -8.39
C LEU A 770 22.10 -3.96 -7.61
N GLY A 771 21.81 -2.75 -8.08
CA GLY A 771 20.64 -1.98 -7.63
C GLY A 771 19.39 -2.30 -8.45
N GLN A 772 18.30 -1.59 -8.17
CA GLN A 772 17.03 -1.71 -8.89
C GLN A 772 16.65 -0.38 -9.55
N ALA A 773 16.32 -0.40 -10.83
CA ALA A 773 15.86 0.78 -11.56
C ALA A 773 14.96 0.40 -12.73
N ILE A 774 14.17 1.36 -13.21
CA ILE A 774 13.54 1.31 -14.54
C ILE A 774 14.28 2.34 -15.41
N PHE A 775 15.53 2.00 -15.75
CA PHE A 775 16.43 2.83 -16.54
C PHE A 775 16.76 2.15 -17.87
N ALA A 776 16.36 2.78 -18.97
CA ALA A 776 16.54 2.25 -20.32
C ALA A 776 17.41 3.15 -21.21
N GLY A 777 18.09 4.12 -20.59
CA GLY A 777 19.06 4.96 -21.28
C GLY A 777 20.34 4.19 -21.62
N PRO A 778 21.23 4.80 -22.42
CA PRO A 778 22.54 4.23 -22.68
C PRO A 778 23.34 4.08 -21.38
N GLU A 779 24.27 3.12 -21.36
CA GLU A 779 25.21 2.96 -20.23
C GLU A 779 25.93 4.29 -19.97
N LEU A 780 25.88 4.74 -18.71
CA LEU A 780 26.68 5.86 -18.26
C LEU A 780 28.09 5.33 -17.99
N GLY A 781 29.05 5.74 -18.82
CA GLY A 781 30.47 5.45 -18.63
C GLY A 781 31.00 5.95 -17.28
N PHE A 782 32.24 5.58 -16.93
CA PHE A 782 32.84 6.02 -15.67
C PHE A 782 32.78 7.54 -15.51
N SER A 783 32.07 7.97 -14.48
CA SER A 783 31.82 9.36 -14.13
C SER A 783 32.12 9.57 -12.66
N ASP A 784 32.43 10.81 -12.26
CA ASP A 784 32.67 11.15 -10.87
C ASP A 784 31.47 10.79 -9.98
N LEU A 785 31.73 10.16 -8.84
CA LEU A 785 30.73 9.81 -7.84
C LEU A 785 30.86 10.73 -6.63
N ALA A 786 29.77 11.36 -6.20
CA ALA A 786 29.77 12.30 -5.09
C ALA A 786 28.80 11.87 -3.98
N TYR A 787 29.20 12.17 -2.74
CA TYR A 787 28.33 12.13 -1.57
C TYR A 787 28.27 13.54 -0.97
N PRO A 788 27.09 14.19 -0.96
CA PRO A 788 26.93 15.54 -0.43
C PRO A 788 27.03 15.55 1.09
N VAL A 789 27.40 16.71 1.67
CA VAL A 789 27.67 16.85 3.11
C VAL A 789 26.49 16.42 3.99
N SER A 790 25.25 16.71 3.58
CA SER A 790 24.06 16.26 4.31
C SER A 790 23.79 14.77 4.15
N GLY A 791 24.12 14.17 3.01
CA GLY A 791 23.79 12.78 2.68
C GLY A 791 22.30 12.49 2.47
N ASP A 792 21.41 13.30 3.04
CA ASP A 792 19.96 13.14 2.98
C ASP A 792 19.39 13.52 1.61
N CYS A 793 18.59 12.64 1.00
CA CYS A 793 17.94 12.90 -0.29
C CYS A 793 16.97 14.10 -0.22
N GLU A 794 16.25 14.24 0.90
CA GLU A 794 15.26 15.29 1.16
C GLU A 794 15.88 16.69 1.17
N LYS A 795 17.16 16.80 1.54
CA LYS A 795 17.87 18.08 1.67
C LYS A 795 18.60 18.50 0.39
N LEU A 796 18.61 17.66 -0.65
CA LEU A 796 19.27 17.99 -1.91
C LEU A 796 18.59 19.16 -2.62
N SER A 797 17.27 19.30 -2.48
CA SER A 797 16.49 20.40 -3.05
C SER A 797 16.78 21.76 -2.39
N ALA A 798 17.20 21.76 -1.12
CA ALA A 798 17.51 22.97 -0.37
C ALA A 798 18.91 23.56 -0.65
N ASN A 799 19.81 22.77 -1.25
CA ASN A 799 21.17 23.19 -1.61
C ASN A 799 21.61 22.56 -2.96
N PRO A 800 20.99 22.93 -4.10
CA PRO A 800 21.47 22.52 -5.42
C PRO A 800 22.78 23.22 -5.73
N ASN A 801 23.88 22.68 -5.21
CA ASN A 801 25.20 23.27 -5.29
C ASN A 801 25.94 22.79 -6.56
N LYS A 802 26.88 23.60 -7.06
CA LYS A 802 27.78 23.25 -8.19
C LYS A 802 28.60 21.97 -7.95
N THR A 803 28.61 21.44 -6.72
CA THR A 803 29.34 20.22 -6.38
C THR A 803 28.79 18.95 -7.02
N MET A 804 27.56 18.98 -7.54
CA MET A 804 26.87 17.87 -8.20
C MET A 804 27.02 17.88 -9.74
N GLU A 805 27.45 19.01 -10.32
CA GLU A 805 27.57 19.19 -11.76
C GLU A 805 28.52 18.15 -12.37
N GLY A 806 28.05 17.42 -13.38
CA GLY A 806 28.83 16.37 -14.05
C GLY A 806 29.07 15.10 -13.23
N LYS A 807 28.34 14.89 -12.12
CA LYS A 807 28.56 13.75 -11.21
C LYS A 807 27.31 12.90 -11.01
N VAL A 808 27.53 11.64 -10.62
CA VAL A 808 26.49 10.79 -10.02
C VAL A 808 26.47 11.05 -8.52
N VAL A 809 25.28 11.19 -7.93
CA VAL A 809 25.12 11.54 -6.52
C VAL A 809 24.55 10.35 -5.74
N LEU A 810 25.24 9.94 -4.66
CA LEU A 810 24.69 9.02 -3.66
C LEU A 810 23.94 9.82 -2.58
N CYS A 811 22.72 9.42 -2.24
CA CYS A 811 21.98 9.94 -1.09
C CYS A 811 21.22 8.84 -0.35
N PHE A 812 20.89 9.10 0.91
CA PHE A 812 20.14 8.20 1.79
C PHE A 812 18.78 8.82 2.10
N THR A 813 17.74 7.99 2.17
CA THR A 813 16.42 8.39 2.67
C THR A 813 15.83 7.31 3.57
N ARG A 814 15.18 7.75 4.66
CA ARG A 814 14.45 6.86 5.58
C ARG A 814 12.96 6.81 5.25
N GLU A 815 12.50 7.68 4.38
CA GLU A 815 11.11 7.77 3.97
C GLU A 815 10.74 6.58 3.07
N THR A 816 9.55 6.03 3.30
CA THR A 816 8.99 4.97 2.45
C THR A 816 8.28 5.54 1.21
N SER A 817 7.97 6.84 1.23
CA SER A 817 7.40 7.58 0.11
C SER A 817 8.40 7.72 -1.05
N VAL A 818 7.86 7.87 -2.27
CA VAL A 818 8.66 8.19 -3.46
C VAL A 818 9.11 9.64 -3.51
N THR A 819 8.50 10.54 -2.74
CA THR A 819 8.74 11.99 -2.84
C THR A 819 10.21 12.37 -2.70
N PRO A 820 10.96 11.90 -1.68
CA PRO A 820 12.38 12.27 -1.56
C PRO A 820 13.24 11.78 -2.72
N ALA A 821 12.88 10.64 -3.31
CA ALA A 821 13.55 10.12 -4.49
C ALA A 821 13.29 11.03 -5.71
N VAL A 822 12.05 11.48 -5.90
CA VAL A 822 11.69 12.43 -6.97
C VAL A 822 12.41 13.76 -6.78
N ASP A 823 12.37 14.32 -5.57
CA ASP A 823 13.00 15.60 -5.24
C ASP A 823 14.51 15.55 -5.45
N ALA A 824 15.16 14.45 -5.03
CA ALA A 824 16.58 14.20 -5.29
C ALA A 824 16.90 14.15 -6.78
N ILE A 825 16.11 13.41 -7.58
CA ILE A 825 16.30 13.32 -9.03
C ILE A 825 16.19 14.70 -9.68
N VAL A 826 15.16 15.48 -9.32
CA VAL A 826 14.93 16.82 -9.87
C VAL A 826 16.06 17.77 -9.46
N ALA A 827 16.46 17.77 -8.20
CA ALA A 827 17.52 18.63 -7.69
C ALA A 827 18.86 18.35 -8.38
N VAL A 828 19.26 17.07 -8.47
CA VAL A 828 20.52 16.67 -9.10
C VAL A 828 20.50 16.96 -10.60
N ARG A 829 19.37 16.72 -11.28
CA ARG A 829 19.22 17.06 -12.70
C ARG A 829 19.34 18.58 -12.94
N ASN A 830 18.68 19.40 -12.13
CA ASN A 830 18.73 20.86 -12.25
C ASN A 830 20.12 21.42 -11.95
N ALA A 831 20.91 20.74 -11.11
CA ALA A 831 22.30 21.07 -10.82
C ALA A 831 23.30 20.58 -11.89
N GLY A 832 22.83 19.98 -13.00
CA GLY A 832 23.68 19.44 -14.06
C GLY A 832 24.35 18.11 -13.73
N GLY A 833 23.85 17.36 -12.74
CA GLY A 833 24.33 16.03 -12.41
C GLY A 833 23.93 14.97 -13.44
N LEU A 834 24.62 13.83 -13.40
CA LEU A 834 24.51 12.74 -14.37
C LEU A 834 23.61 11.58 -13.91
N GLY A 835 23.32 11.46 -12.61
CA GLY A 835 22.48 10.39 -12.08
C GLY A 835 22.40 10.39 -10.55
N VAL A 836 21.52 9.56 -10.00
CA VAL A 836 21.33 9.42 -8.54
C VAL A 836 21.31 7.95 -8.13
N ILE A 837 22.07 7.62 -7.08
CA ILE A 837 21.99 6.35 -6.35
C ILE A 837 21.28 6.64 -5.02
N ILE A 838 20.17 5.94 -4.77
CA ILE A 838 19.30 6.19 -3.63
C ILE A 838 19.37 4.99 -2.70
N ALA A 839 20.04 5.15 -1.56
CA ALA A 839 20.08 4.17 -0.49
C ALA A 839 18.85 4.33 0.40
N ARG A 840 18.01 3.29 0.47
CA ARG A 840 16.73 3.35 1.21
C ARG A 840 16.30 1.98 1.70
N ASN A 841 15.32 1.95 2.60
CA ASN A 841 14.63 0.71 2.90
C ASN A 841 14.05 0.11 1.60
N PRO A 842 14.20 -1.21 1.38
CA PRO A 842 13.71 -1.84 0.17
C PRO A 842 12.22 -1.59 -0.04
N THR A 843 11.90 -0.96 -1.16
CA THR A 843 10.55 -0.63 -1.59
C THR A 843 10.42 -0.93 -3.07
N HIS A 844 9.20 -1.22 -3.52
CA HIS A 844 8.94 -1.63 -4.89
C HIS A 844 8.51 -0.48 -5.81
N LEU A 845 8.45 0.74 -5.29
CA LEU A 845 8.14 1.92 -6.07
C LEU A 845 9.42 2.41 -6.77
N LEU A 846 9.69 1.83 -7.93
CA LEU A 846 10.76 2.27 -8.83
C LEU A 846 10.25 3.39 -9.74
N LEU A 847 11.08 4.41 -9.95
CA LEU A 847 10.73 5.54 -10.80
C LEU A 847 11.24 5.29 -12.23
N PRO A 848 10.37 5.33 -13.24
CA PRO A 848 10.79 5.20 -14.63
C PRO A 848 11.56 6.46 -15.03
N THR A 849 12.85 6.30 -15.25
CA THR A 849 13.73 7.39 -15.65
C THR A 849 14.30 7.05 -17.02
N ARG A 850 13.78 7.70 -18.07
CA ARG A 850 14.13 7.35 -19.47
C ARG A 850 15.62 7.46 -19.73
N ASN A 851 16.18 8.65 -19.54
CA ASN A 851 17.57 8.98 -19.92
C ASN A 851 18.43 9.45 -18.74
N PHE A 852 17.95 9.30 -17.49
CA PHE A 852 18.65 9.79 -16.31
C PHE A 852 18.74 8.67 -15.28
N PRO A 853 19.92 8.07 -15.05
CA PRO A 853 20.07 6.98 -14.10
C PRO A 853 19.55 7.35 -12.71
N SER A 854 18.54 6.61 -12.23
CA SER A 854 18.08 6.64 -10.85
C SER A 854 18.00 5.22 -10.32
N VAL A 855 18.99 4.83 -9.51
CA VAL A 855 19.15 3.44 -9.05
C VAL A 855 18.91 3.37 -7.57
N ALA A 856 17.96 2.53 -7.15
CA ALA A 856 17.70 2.26 -5.75
C ALA A 856 18.59 1.10 -5.26
N VAL A 857 19.18 1.26 -4.09
CA VAL A 857 19.91 0.22 -3.36
C VAL A 857 19.39 0.19 -1.92
N ASP A 858 19.62 -0.92 -1.21
CA ASP A 858 19.36 -0.95 0.23
C ASP A 858 20.45 -0.20 1.00
N PHE A 859 20.26 -0.06 2.33
CA PHE A 859 21.20 0.66 3.16
C PHE A 859 22.57 -0.02 3.28
N GLU A 860 22.63 -1.34 3.20
CA GLU A 860 23.88 -2.10 3.26
C GLU A 860 24.74 -1.78 2.04
N LEU A 861 24.18 -2.00 0.84
CA LEU A 861 24.85 -1.69 -0.42
C LEU A 861 25.14 -0.18 -0.57
N GLY A 862 24.23 0.68 -0.11
CA GLY A 862 24.47 2.12 -0.08
C GLY A 862 25.66 2.52 0.81
N THR A 863 25.81 1.84 1.95
CA THR A 863 26.93 2.05 2.87
C THR A 863 28.24 1.54 2.29
N ASP A 864 28.23 0.42 1.57
CA ASP A 864 29.40 -0.08 0.84
C ASP A 864 29.89 0.93 -0.22
N ILE A 865 28.95 1.51 -0.97
CA ILE A 865 29.27 2.58 -1.94
C ILE A 865 29.86 3.79 -1.20
N LEU A 866 29.31 4.18 -0.04
CA LEU A 866 29.83 5.28 0.76
C LEU A 866 31.24 4.99 1.30
N PHE A 867 31.53 3.77 1.73
CA PHE A 867 32.88 3.36 2.13
C PHE A 867 33.86 3.43 0.97
N TYR A 868 33.45 2.99 -0.22
CA TYR A 868 34.23 3.17 -1.43
C TYR A 868 34.54 4.66 -1.68
N ILE A 869 33.52 5.54 -1.63
CA ILE A 869 33.70 7.00 -1.82
C ILE A 869 34.76 7.55 -0.84
N ARG A 870 34.78 7.07 0.41
CA ARG A 870 35.73 7.51 1.44
C ARG A 870 37.13 6.89 1.30
N SER A 871 37.26 5.76 0.59
CA SER A 871 38.52 5.04 0.44
C SER A 871 39.46 5.62 -0.63
N THR A 872 38.96 6.50 -1.51
CA THR A 872 39.71 7.08 -2.63
C THR A 872 39.50 8.58 -2.74
N ARG A 873 40.48 9.29 -3.31
CA ARG A 873 40.37 10.73 -3.59
C ARG A 873 39.60 11.04 -4.87
N SER A 874 39.42 10.05 -5.74
CA SER A 874 38.75 10.18 -7.05
C SER A 874 37.75 9.04 -7.24
N PRO A 875 36.65 9.02 -6.48
CA PRO A 875 35.62 8.00 -6.62
C PRO A 875 34.91 8.16 -7.96
N ILE A 876 34.82 7.06 -8.72
CA ILE A 876 34.14 7.00 -10.01
C ILE A 876 33.14 5.85 -10.02
N VAL A 877 32.10 6.00 -10.83
CA VAL A 877 31.04 5.00 -10.99
C VAL A 877 30.61 4.90 -12.45
N LYS A 878 30.26 3.69 -12.85
CA LYS A 878 29.63 3.35 -14.12
C LYS A 878 28.25 2.77 -13.86
N ILE A 879 27.21 3.24 -14.55
CA ILE A 879 25.84 2.74 -14.39
C ILE A 879 25.38 2.11 -15.70
N GLY A 880 25.12 0.80 -15.66
CA GLY A 880 24.58 0.04 -16.79
C GLY A 880 23.09 0.31 -17.02
N ALA A 881 22.57 -0.11 -18.17
CA ALA A 881 21.13 -0.17 -18.41
C ALA A 881 20.47 -1.25 -17.54
N SER A 882 19.22 -1.01 -17.14
CA SER A 882 18.43 -2.02 -16.43
C SER A 882 18.19 -3.24 -17.31
N ARG A 883 18.19 -4.43 -16.69
CA ARG A 883 17.82 -5.69 -17.36
C ARG A 883 16.54 -6.23 -16.74
N THR A 884 15.86 -7.11 -17.46
CA THR A 884 14.74 -7.86 -16.88
C THR A 884 15.26 -9.19 -16.37
N LEU A 885 15.11 -9.43 -15.08
CA LEU A 885 15.39 -10.72 -14.46
C LEU A 885 14.07 -11.36 -14.05
N VAL A 886 13.89 -12.64 -14.37
CA VAL A 886 12.70 -13.42 -14.06
C VAL A 886 13.11 -14.71 -13.35
N ALA A 887 12.24 -15.23 -12.48
CA ALA A 887 12.43 -16.45 -11.69
C ALA A 887 13.53 -16.29 -10.60
N ARG A 888 14.09 -17.42 -10.13
CA ARG A 888 15.07 -17.44 -9.04
C ARG A 888 16.31 -16.63 -9.45
N PRO A 889 16.75 -15.64 -8.64
CA PRO A 889 16.53 -15.52 -7.18
C PRO A 889 15.41 -14.56 -6.69
N VAL A 890 14.40 -14.19 -7.50
CA VAL A 890 13.38 -13.20 -7.08
C VAL A 890 12.21 -13.85 -6.32
N ALA A 891 12.16 -13.65 -5.00
CA ALA A 891 11.06 -14.10 -4.14
C ALA A 891 9.88 -13.10 -4.10
N THR A 892 8.69 -13.62 -3.83
CA THR A 892 7.47 -12.81 -3.70
C THR A 892 7.35 -12.14 -2.34
N LYS A 893 6.90 -10.89 -2.36
CA LYS A 893 6.73 -10.06 -1.16
C LYS A 893 5.41 -9.32 -1.22
N VAL A 894 4.77 -9.12 -0.07
CA VAL A 894 3.64 -8.18 0.05
C VAL A 894 4.21 -6.77 0.02
N ALA A 895 3.71 -5.95 -0.89
CA ALA A 895 4.28 -4.65 -1.18
C ALA A 895 4.18 -3.69 0.01
N THR A 896 5.21 -2.88 0.22
CA THR A 896 5.27 -1.89 1.33
C THR A 896 4.01 -1.02 1.41
N PHE A 897 3.55 -0.51 0.27
CA PHE A 897 2.36 0.35 0.21
C PHE A 897 1.04 -0.40 0.43
N SER A 898 0.99 -1.73 0.29
CA SER A 898 -0.28 -2.46 0.38
C SER A 898 -0.87 -2.26 1.77
N SER A 899 -2.08 -1.71 1.86
CA SER A 899 -2.75 -1.48 3.15
C SER A 899 -2.97 -2.79 3.92
N ARG A 900 -2.88 -2.72 5.25
CA ARG A 900 -2.91 -3.89 6.15
C ARG A 900 -4.15 -3.88 7.04
N GLY A 901 -4.63 -5.08 7.37
CA GLY A 901 -5.61 -5.25 8.43
C GLY A 901 -5.04 -4.95 9.82
N PRO A 902 -5.81 -5.21 10.90
CA PRO A 902 -7.20 -5.65 10.92
C PRO A 902 -8.20 -4.59 10.41
N ASN A 903 -9.43 -5.02 10.12
CA ASN A 903 -10.57 -4.12 9.86
C ASN A 903 -10.92 -3.31 11.11
N SER A 904 -10.87 -1.97 11.04
CA SER A 904 -11.17 -1.08 12.17
C SER A 904 -12.66 -0.97 12.52
N ILE A 905 -13.56 -1.27 11.59
CA ILE A 905 -15.02 -1.23 11.79
C ILE A 905 -15.52 -2.52 12.43
N SER A 906 -15.06 -3.66 11.92
CA SER A 906 -15.43 -4.98 12.42
C SER A 906 -14.20 -5.89 12.45
N PRO A 907 -13.40 -5.84 13.53
CA PRO A 907 -12.14 -6.59 13.64
C PRO A 907 -12.30 -8.12 13.54
N ALA A 908 -13.50 -8.65 13.74
CA ALA A 908 -13.82 -10.06 13.54
C ALA A 908 -13.90 -10.48 12.06
N ILE A 909 -13.91 -9.53 11.14
CA ILE A 909 -13.92 -9.75 9.69
C ILE A 909 -12.48 -9.55 9.19
N LEU A 910 -11.83 -10.65 8.79
CA LEU A 910 -10.47 -10.61 8.26
C LEU A 910 -10.40 -9.79 6.97
N LYS A 911 -9.42 -8.88 6.90
CA LYS A 911 -9.06 -8.14 5.69
C LYS A 911 -7.52 -7.98 5.64
N PRO A 912 -6.90 -8.00 4.44
CA PRO A 912 -7.49 -8.25 3.12
C PRO A 912 -8.02 -9.68 3.00
N ASP A 913 -8.78 -10.00 1.95
CA ASP A 913 -9.27 -11.36 1.74
C ASP A 913 -8.22 -12.22 1.01
N ILE A 914 -7.48 -11.62 0.07
CA ILE A 914 -6.52 -12.30 -0.80
C ILE A 914 -5.42 -11.32 -1.26
N ALA A 915 -4.27 -11.82 -1.70
CA ALA A 915 -3.26 -11.05 -2.41
C ALA A 915 -3.06 -11.51 -3.86
N ALA A 916 -2.65 -10.59 -4.73
CA ALA A 916 -2.29 -10.86 -6.11
C ALA A 916 -1.14 -9.94 -6.58
N PRO A 917 -0.44 -10.28 -7.69
CA PRO A 917 0.59 -9.41 -8.25
C PRO A 917 0.03 -8.03 -8.56
N GLY A 918 0.61 -7.00 -7.95
CA GLY A 918 0.19 -5.60 -8.09
C GLY A 918 1.36 -4.63 -8.20
N VAL A 919 2.58 -5.13 -8.41
CA VAL A 919 3.80 -4.31 -8.50
C VAL A 919 4.39 -4.43 -9.90
N ASN A 920 4.68 -3.28 -10.51
CA ASN A 920 5.29 -3.13 -11.83
C ASN A 920 4.54 -3.92 -12.91
N ILE A 921 3.22 -3.92 -12.88
CA ILE A 921 2.38 -4.64 -13.83
C ILE A 921 2.37 -3.89 -15.16
N LEU A 922 2.72 -4.58 -16.24
CA LEU A 922 2.77 -4.03 -17.59
C LEU A 922 1.43 -4.25 -18.30
N ALA A 923 0.71 -3.17 -18.58
CA ALA A 923 -0.57 -3.19 -19.29
C ALA A 923 -0.75 -1.93 -20.16
N ALA A 924 -1.84 -1.87 -20.93
CA ALA A 924 -2.13 -0.71 -21.77
C ALA A 924 -2.46 0.52 -20.91
N THR A 925 -2.19 1.70 -21.43
CA THR A 925 -2.51 2.97 -20.78
C THR A 925 -2.94 4.00 -21.83
N SER A 926 -3.39 5.17 -21.38
CA SER A 926 -3.68 6.29 -22.27
C SER A 926 -2.40 6.80 -22.94
N LEU A 927 -2.50 7.29 -24.18
CA LEU A 927 -1.36 7.95 -24.84
C LEU A 927 -0.96 9.27 -24.14
N ASN A 928 -1.84 9.82 -23.30
CA ASN A 928 -1.57 11.01 -22.48
C ASN A 928 -0.96 10.68 -21.12
N ASP A 929 -0.85 9.40 -20.75
CA ASP A 929 -0.16 9.00 -19.52
C ASP A 929 1.31 9.42 -19.62
N SER A 930 1.74 10.34 -18.75
CA SER A 930 3.13 10.82 -18.70
C SER A 930 4.15 9.69 -18.47
N LEU A 931 3.73 8.61 -17.83
CA LEU A 931 4.53 7.41 -17.60
C LEU A 931 4.37 6.39 -18.73
N GLY A 932 3.50 6.63 -19.70
CA GLY A 932 3.24 5.77 -20.85
C GLY A 932 4.39 5.79 -21.87
N VAL A 933 4.66 4.62 -22.44
CA VAL A 933 5.57 4.43 -23.57
C VAL A 933 4.83 3.59 -24.61
N ASN A 934 4.59 4.16 -25.79
CA ASN A 934 3.86 3.50 -26.88
C ASN A 934 2.48 2.94 -26.46
N GLY A 935 1.78 3.63 -25.55
CA GLY A 935 0.48 3.18 -25.04
C GLY A 935 0.53 2.08 -23.98
N PHE A 936 1.71 1.79 -23.41
CA PHE A 936 1.88 0.84 -22.31
C PHE A 936 2.62 1.47 -21.13
N SER A 937 2.30 1.04 -19.92
CA SER A 937 3.03 1.46 -18.72
C SER A 937 3.16 0.34 -17.68
N MET A 938 4.21 0.42 -16.88
CA MET A 938 4.38 -0.38 -15.67
C MET A 938 3.84 0.41 -14.48
N LYS A 939 2.74 -0.06 -13.87
CA LYS A 939 2.13 0.57 -12.70
C LYS A 939 2.15 -0.36 -11.48
N SER A 940 2.15 0.23 -10.30
CA SER A 940 2.15 -0.45 -9.01
C SER A 940 1.01 0.06 -8.14
N GLY A 941 0.29 -0.85 -7.48
CA GLY A 941 -0.81 -0.53 -6.59
C GLY A 941 -1.70 -1.75 -6.32
N THR A 942 -2.46 -1.70 -5.22
CA THR A 942 -3.60 -2.63 -5.04
C THR A 942 -4.61 -2.48 -6.17
N SER A 943 -4.67 -1.30 -6.81
CA SER A 943 -5.37 -1.05 -8.07
C SER A 943 -4.97 -1.96 -9.23
N MET A 944 -3.73 -2.46 -9.27
CA MET A 944 -3.26 -3.41 -10.28
C MET A 944 -3.44 -4.87 -9.84
N ALA A 945 -3.49 -5.13 -8.53
CA ALA A 945 -3.80 -6.47 -8.01
C ALA A 945 -5.30 -6.82 -8.15
N THR A 946 -6.19 -5.85 -7.94
CA THR A 946 -7.65 -5.97 -8.13
C THR A 946 -8.02 -6.57 -9.50
N PRO A 947 -7.59 -6.01 -10.65
CA PRO A 947 -7.95 -6.55 -11.96
C PRO A 947 -7.35 -7.94 -12.22
N VAL A 948 -6.25 -8.31 -11.55
CA VAL A 948 -5.73 -9.68 -11.63
C VAL A 948 -6.74 -10.66 -11.01
N VAL A 949 -7.26 -10.36 -9.83
CA VAL A 949 -8.30 -11.16 -9.17
C VAL A 949 -9.62 -11.08 -9.94
N SER A 950 -10.02 -9.93 -10.47
CA SER A 950 -11.22 -9.79 -11.30
C SER A 950 -11.16 -10.67 -12.56
N GLY A 951 -10.00 -10.76 -13.21
CA GLY A 951 -9.78 -11.68 -14.33
C GLY A 951 -9.97 -13.14 -13.94
N ILE A 952 -9.51 -13.54 -12.75
CA ILE A 952 -9.70 -14.90 -12.22
C ILE A 952 -11.17 -15.15 -11.87
N VAL A 953 -11.84 -14.19 -11.22
CA VAL A 953 -13.29 -14.25 -10.92
C VAL A 953 -14.11 -14.43 -12.20
N VAL A 954 -13.74 -13.75 -13.29
CA VAL A 954 -14.36 -13.94 -14.61
C VAL A 954 -14.21 -15.39 -15.10
N LEU A 955 -13.01 -15.97 -15.03
CA LEU A 955 -12.79 -17.36 -15.45
C LEU A 955 -13.58 -18.35 -14.57
N LEU A 956 -13.60 -18.13 -13.24
CA LEU A 956 -14.36 -18.95 -12.30
C LEU A 956 -15.87 -18.84 -12.53
N LYS A 957 -16.41 -17.63 -12.78
CA LYS A 957 -17.82 -17.43 -13.10
C LYS A 957 -18.21 -18.05 -14.45
N SER A 958 -17.30 -18.02 -15.44
CA SER A 958 -17.50 -18.71 -16.72
C SER A 958 -17.56 -20.23 -16.55
N LEU A 959 -16.68 -20.79 -15.71
CA LEU A 959 -16.63 -22.23 -15.42
C LEU A 959 -17.79 -22.68 -14.52
N HIS A 960 -18.19 -21.84 -13.56
CA HIS A 960 -19.22 -22.10 -12.56
C HIS A 960 -20.29 -21.00 -12.53
N PRO A 961 -21.18 -20.92 -13.55
CA PRO A 961 -22.12 -19.80 -13.71
C PRO A 961 -23.09 -19.62 -12.54
N HIS A 962 -23.38 -20.70 -11.80
CA HIS A 962 -24.34 -20.71 -10.69
C HIS A 962 -23.71 -20.44 -9.32
N TRP A 963 -22.39 -20.32 -9.23
CA TRP A 963 -21.77 -19.95 -7.96
C TRP A 963 -22.18 -18.54 -7.55
N SER A 964 -22.51 -18.40 -6.27
CA SER A 964 -22.73 -17.13 -5.60
C SER A 964 -21.42 -16.32 -5.53
N PRO A 965 -21.49 -15.01 -5.29
CA PRO A 965 -20.31 -14.20 -4.97
C PRO A 965 -19.46 -14.74 -3.82
N SER A 966 -20.12 -15.22 -2.76
CA SER A 966 -19.47 -15.79 -1.57
C SER A 966 -18.80 -17.14 -1.87
N ALA A 967 -19.38 -18.00 -2.71
CA ALA A 967 -18.75 -19.24 -3.15
C ALA A 967 -17.49 -18.97 -3.99
N ILE A 968 -17.52 -17.99 -4.90
CA ILE A 968 -16.33 -17.58 -5.68
C ILE A 968 -15.25 -17.02 -4.75
N LYS A 969 -15.61 -16.12 -3.83
CA LYS A 969 -14.71 -15.59 -2.80
C LYS A 969 -14.10 -16.72 -1.97
N SER A 970 -14.91 -17.68 -1.52
CA SER A 970 -14.44 -18.84 -0.77
C SER A 970 -13.47 -19.69 -1.57
N ALA A 971 -13.76 -19.98 -2.84
CA ALA A 971 -12.88 -20.79 -3.68
C ALA A 971 -11.50 -20.15 -3.85
N ILE A 972 -11.45 -18.83 -4.03
CA ILE A 972 -10.22 -18.05 -4.13
C ILE A 972 -9.43 -18.06 -2.82
N VAL A 973 -10.08 -17.75 -1.69
CA VAL A 973 -9.42 -17.63 -0.39
C VAL A 973 -8.91 -18.98 0.10
N THR A 974 -9.71 -20.04 -0.01
CA THR A 974 -9.40 -21.35 0.60
C THR A 974 -8.33 -22.16 -0.12
N THR A 975 -7.99 -21.76 -1.35
CA THR A 975 -7.05 -22.48 -2.22
C THR A 975 -5.76 -21.70 -2.49
N ALA A 976 -5.64 -20.50 -1.92
CA ALA A 976 -4.50 -19.62 -2.07
C ALA A 976 -3.18 -20.27 -1.62
N TRP A 977 -2.08 -19.85 -2.24
CA TRP A 977 -0.75 -20.25 -1.82
C TRP A 977 -0.31 -19.42 -0.60
N LYS A 978 0.20 -20.11 0.44
CA LYS A 978 0.85 -19.47 1.59
C LYS A 978 2.31 -19.11 1.32
N THR A 979 2.92 -19.82 0.38
CA THR A 979 4.26 -19.57 -0.17
C THR A 979 4.13 -18.96 -1.55
N ASP A 980 5.24 -18.51 -2.13
CA ASP A 980 5.25 -18.22 -3.55
C ASP A 980 5.15 -19.52 -4.40
N PRO A 981 4.92 -19.42 -5.72
CA PRO A 981 4.85 -20.57 -6.63
C PRO A 981 6.14 -21.40 -6.69
N SER A 982 7.28 -20.85 -6.25
CA SER A 982 8.56 -21.55 -6.14
C SER A 982 8.75 -22.25 -4.79
N GLY A 983 7.79 -22.12 -3.86
CA GLY A 983 7.83 -22.69 -2.52
C GLY A 983 8.48 -21.79 -1.46
N GLU A 984 8.91 -20.58 -1.81
CA GLU A 984 9.58 -19.67 -0.87
C GLU A 984 8.57 -18.97 0.06
N PRO A 985 8.95 -18.67 1.31
CA PRO A 985 8.12 -17.87 2.21
C PRO A 985 7.84 -16.48 1.65
N ILE A 986 6.60 -16.01 1.79
CA ILE A 986 6.23 -14.65 1.41
C ILE A 986 6.51 -13.72 2.59
N PHE A 987 7.33 -12.69 2.38
CA PHE A 987 7.58 -11.65 3.37
C PHE A 987 6.72 -10.42 3.13
N ALA A 988 6.35 -9.72 4.19
CA ALA A 988 5.78 -8.38 4.13
C ALA A 988 6.91 -7.34 4.20
N ASP A 989 7.08 -6.54 3.14
CA ASP A 989 8.00 -5.41 3.19
C ASP A 989 7.40 -4.24 3.99
N GLY A 990 8.24 -3.55 4.77
CA GLY A 990 7.86 -2.51 5.74
C GLY A 990 9.08 -2.06 6.55
N SER A 991 8.90 -1.16 7.54
CA SER A 991 9.99 -0.66 8.39
C SER A 991 10.73 -1.77 9.15
N SER A 992 10.05 -2.88 9.43
CA SER A 992 10.65 -4.18 9.71
C SER A 992 10.07 -5.22 8.75
N ARG A 993 10.94 -6.01 8.10
CA ARG A 993 10.52 -7.15 7.30
C ARG A 993 10.06 -8.26 8.23
N LYS A 994 8.86 -8.80 7.98
CA LYS A 994 8.32 -9.96 8.70
C LYS A 994 7.78 -10.99 7.73
N LEU A 995 7.63 -12.22 8.21
CA LEU A 995 6.84 -13.21 7.48
C LEU A 995 5.41 -12.66 7.31
N ALA A 996 4.87 -12.77 6.10
CA ALA A 996 3.53 -12.27 5.83
C ALA A 996 2.49 -13.06 6.64
N ASP A 997 1.57 -12.34 7.27
CA ASP A 997 0.47 -12.90 8.05
C ASP A 997 -0.88 -12.61 7.38
N PRO A 998 -1.99 -13.21 7.86
CA PRO A 998 -3.31 -12.98 7.29
C PRO A 998 -3.77 -11.51 7.18
N PHE A 999 -3.25 -10.57 7.97
CA PHE A 999 -3.56 -9.14 7.80
C PHE A 999 -2.74 -8.47 6.70
N ASP A 1000 -1.73 -9.16 6.16
CA ASP A 1000 -0.94 -8.71 5.01
C ASP A 1000 -1.53 -9.20 3.67
N TYR A 1001 -1.97 -10.46 3.61
CA TYR A 1001 -2.37 -11.12 2.35
C TYR A 1001 -3.68 -11.94 2.41
N GLY A 1002 -4.40 -11.90 3.52
CA GLY A 1002 -5.63 -12.69 3.70
C GLY A 1002 -5.37 -14.20 3.68
N GLY A 1003 -6.01 -14.90 2.73
CA GLY A 1003 -5.77 -16.32 2.48
C GLY A 1003 -4.38 -16.64 1.89
N GLY A 1004 -3.67 -15.65 1.36
CA GLY A 1004 -2.38 -15.81 0.70
C GLY A 1004 -2.36 -15.26 -0.73
N LEU A 1005 -1.40 -15.72 -1.54
CA LEU A 1005 -1.31 -15.41 -2.97
C LEU A 1005 -2.34 -16.23 -3.75
N VAL A 1006 -3.13 -15.57 -4.61
CA VAL A 1006 -4.18 -16.23 -5.39
C VAL A 1006 -3.65 -17.40 -6.25
N ASN A 1007 -4.33 -18.54 -6.20
CA ASN A 1007 -4.06 -19.71 -7.03
C ASN A 1007 -5.25 -20.00 -7.96
N PRO A 1008 -5.21 -19.54 -9.23
CA PRO A 1008 -6.34 -19.68 -10.15
C PRO A 1008 -6.73 -21.13 -10.43
N GLU A 1009 -5.74 -22.01 -10.66
CA GLU A 1009 -5.98 -23.40 -11.06
C GLU A 1009 -6.63 -24.21 -9.92
N LYS A 1010 -6.21 -24.01 -8.67
CA LYS A 1010 -6.86 -24.66 -7.52
C LYS A 1010 -8.24 -24.07 -7.22
N ALA A 1011 -8.42 -22.75 -7.36
CA ALA A 1011 -9.71 -22.10 -7.17
C ALA A 1011 -10.79 -22.60 -8.14
N ALA A 1012 -10.40 -23.14 -9.31
CA ALA A 1012 -11.33 -23.76 -10.25
C ALA A 1012 -12.04 -25.01 -9.69
N ARG A 1013 -11.42 -25.70 -8.73
CA ARG A 1013 -11.93 -26.93 -8.12
C ARG A 1013 -11.52 -26.97 -6.63
N PRO A 1014 -12.19 -26.17 -5.78
CA PRO A 1014 -11.79 -26.01 -4.39
C PRO A 1014 -12.20 -27.19 -3.50
N GLY A 1015 -13.07 -28.09 -3.98
CA GLY A 1015 -13.65 -29.17 -3.18
C GLY A 1015 -14.81 -28.67 -2.31
N LEU A 1016 -14.54 -27.79 -1.34
CA LEU A 1016 -15.57 -27.18 -0.49
C LEU A 1016 -15.59 -25.65 -0.62
N VAL A 1017 -16.76 -25.06 -0.37
CA VAL A 1017 -16.93 -23.60 -0.27
C VAL A 1017 -17.75 -23.20 0.96
N TYR A 1018 -17.36 -22.07 1.56
CA TYR A 1018 -18.09 -21.35 2.61
C TYR A 1018 -19.08 -20.40 1.93
N ASP A 1019 -20.19 -20.98 1.47
CA ASP A 1019 -21.23 -20.24 0.75
C ASP A 1019 -22.12 -19.45 1.71
N MET A 1020 -22.63 -18.31 1.24
CA MET A 1020 -23.49 -17.39 1.96
C MET A 1020 -24.56 -16.82 1.04
N ALA A 1021 -25.77 -16.66 1.57
CA ALA A 1021 -26.85 -15.93 0.92
C ALA A 1021 -26.95 -14.49 1.45
N THR A 1022 -27.75 -13.65 0.77
CA THR A 1022 -28.01 -12.27 1.21
C THR A 1022 -28.51 -12.18 2.65
N HIS A 1023 -29.26 -13.19 3.12
CA HIS A 1023 -29.74 -13.26 4.49
C HIS A 1023 -28.61 -13.32 5.53
N ASP A 1024 -27.49 -13.99 5.23
CA ASP A 1024 -26.35 -14.07 6.15
C ASP A 1024 -25.68 -12.71 6.35
N TYR A 1025 -25.64 -11.86 5.30
CA TYR A 1025 -25.19 -10.47 5.45
C TYR A 1025 -26.15 -9.64 6.30
N VAL A 1026 -27.46 -9.90 6.26
CA VAL A 1026 -28.42 -9.25 7.17
C VAL A 1026 -28.16 -9.67 8.62
N LEU A 1027 -27.87 -10.95 8.87
CA LEU A 1027 -27.48 -11.43 10.19
C LEU A 1027 -26.18 -10.78 10.67
N TYR A 1028 -25.20 -10.57 9.77
CA TYR A 1028 -24.02 -9.76 10.08
C TYR A 1028 -24.39 -8.34 10.52
N LEU A 1029 -25.23 -7.64 9.75
CA LEU A 1029 -25.64 -6.27 10.09
C LEU A 1029 -26.33 -6.22 11.46
N CYS A 1030 -27.15 -7.22 11.78
CA CYS A 1030 -27.75 -7.37 13.10
C CYS A 1030 -26.71 -7.59 14.21
N ALA A 1031 -25.73 -8.46 13.96
CA ALA A 1031 -24.65 -8.77 14.90
C ALA A 1031 -23.72 -7.55 15.14
N ALA A 1032 -23.53 -6.71 14.12
CA ALA A 1032 -22.78 -5.46 14.18
C ALA A 1032 -23.55 -4.31 14.88
N ASN A 1033 -24.74 -4.58 15.44
CA ASN A 1033 -25.58 -3.63 16.16
C ASN A 1033 -26.13 -2.45 15.32
N TYR A 1034 -26.25 -2.58 14.00
CA TYR A 1034 -27.00 -1.60 13.22
C TYR A 1034 -28.48 -1.62 13.60
N SER A 1035 -29.15 -0.47 13.46
CA SER A 1035 -30.57 -0.36 13.78
C SER A 1035 -31.44 -1.09 12.74
N ASP A 1036 -32.53 -1.71 13.18
CA ASP A 1036 -33.54 -2.33 12.31
C ASP A 1036 -34.00 -1.36 11.20
N MET A 1037 -34.11 -0.06 11.52
CA MET A 1037 -34.47 0.98 10.55
C MET A 1037 -33.39 1.19 9.49
N SER A 1038 -32.11 1.28 9.87
CA SER A 1038 -30.99 1.42 8.92
C SER A 1038 -30.91 0.21 7.99
N ILE A 1039 -31.03 -1.00 8.56
CA ILE A 1039 -31.03 -2.26 7.80
C ILE A 1039 -32.23 -2.31 6.84
N SER A 1040 -33.41 -1.94 7.32
CA SER A 1040 -34.63 -1.92 6.50
C SER A 1040 -34.53 -0.95 5.33
N ARG A 1041 -33.87 0.20 5.51
CA ARG A 1041 -33.62 1.18 4.45
C ARG A 1041 -32.68 0.63 3.38
N VAL A 1042 -31.56 0.02 3.77
CA VAL A 1042 -30.62 -0.59 2.82
C VAL A 1042 -31.29 -1.73 2.04
N LEU A 1043 -32.16 -2.52 2.68
CA LEU A 1043 -32.84 -3.63 2.02
C LEU A 1043 -34.09 -3.23 1.21
N GLY A 1044 -34.61 -2.01 1.41
CA GLY A 1044 -35.89 -1.58 0.85
C GLY A 1044 -37.11 -2.33 1.39
N LYS A 1045 -36.97 -3.05 2.51
CA LYS A 1045 -38.04 -3.84 3.15
C LYS A 1045 -37.90 -3.84 4.67
N ALA A 1046 -39.04 -3.84 5.36
CA ALA A 1046 -39.05 -3.94 6.82
C ALA A 1046 -38.34 -5.23 7.28
N THR A 1047 -37.30 -5.06 8.08
CA THR A 1047 -36.43 -6.12 8.57
C THR A 1047 -36.21 -5.90 10.06
N VAL A 1048 -36.49 -6.95 10.84
CA VAL A 1048 -36.33 -6.95 12.30
C VAL A 1048 -35.23 -7.94 12.63
N CYS A 1049 -34.23 -7.50 13.39
CA CYS A 1049 -33.15 -8.38 13.81
C CYS A 1049 -33.66 -9.45 14.79
N PRO A 1050 -33.15 -10.70 14.69
CA PRO A 1050 -33.57 -11.75 15.60
C PRO A 1050 -33.15 -11.46 17.04
N ASN A 1051 -33.93 -11.97 17.99
CA ASN A 1051 -33.66 -11.90 19.42
C ASN A 1051 -33.61 -13.34 19.98
N PRO A 1052 -32.47 -13.81 20.52
CA PRO A 1052 -31.21 -13.09 20.73
C PRO A 1052 -30.50 -12.69 19.42
N LYS A 1053 -29.71 -11.62 19.49
CA LYS A 1053 -28.88 -11.17 18.35
C LYS A 1053 -27.84 -12.23 17.97
N PRO A 1054 -27.53 -12.39 16.68
CA PRO A 1054 -26.51 -13.34 16.23
C PRO A 1054 -25.11 -12.84 16.60
N SER A 1055 -24.14 -13.76 16.63
CA SER A 1055 -22.72 -13.42 16.82
C SER A 1055 -22.09 -13.05 15.48
N VAL A 1056 -21.25 -12.00 15.45
CA VAL A 1056 -20.43 -11.66 14.26
C VAL A 1056 -19.50 -12.82 13.90
N LEU A 1057 -19.06 -13.58 14.91
CA LEU A 1057 -18.14 -14.71 14.73
C LEU A 1057 -18.78 -15.88 13.96
N ASP A 1058 -20.11 -15.97 13.91
CA ASP A 1058 -20.84 -17.02 13.18
C ASP A 1058 -21.03 -16.72 11.69
N LEU A 1059 -20.60 -15.54 11.22
CA LEU A 1059 -20.62 -15.24 9.79
C LEU A 1059 -19.78 -16.28 9.04
N ASN A 1060 -20.36 -16.90 8.02
CA ASN A 1060 -19.79 -18.05 7.33
C ASN A 1060 -18.67 -17.66 6.33
N LEU A 1061 -17.68 -16.90 6.79
CA LEU A 1061 -16.52 -16.48 6.01
C LEU A 1061 -15.48 -17.59 5.92
N PRO A 1062 -14.66 -17.62 4.85
CA PRO A 1062 -13.49 -18.49 4.71
C PRO A 1062 -12.30 -18.02 5.59
N SER A 1063 -12.58 -17.58 6.82
CA SER A 1063 -11.62 -17.13 7.81
C SER A 1063 -12.25 -17.13 9.21
N ILE A 1064 -11.42 -17.22 10.25
CA ILE A 1064 -11.84 -17.05 11.64
C ILE A 1064 -10.95 -15.99 12.28
N THR A 1065 -11.53 -14.84 12.66
CA THR A 1065 -10.82 -13.81 13.44
C THR A 1065 -11.56 -13.56 14.75
N ILE A 1066 -10.87 -13.78 15.87
CA ILE A 1066 -11.40 -13.56 17.21
C ILE A 1066 -10.63 -12.40 17.84
N PRO A 1067 -11.16 -11.16 17.78
CA PRO A 1067 -10.44 -9.96 18.21
C PRO A 1067 -10.37 -9.81 19.74
N ASN A 1068 -11.27 -10.47 20.48
CA ASN A 1068 -11.43 -10.31 21.91
C ASN A 1068 -11.72 -11.65 22.59
N LEU A 1069 -10.73 -12.56 22.61
CA LEU A 1069 -10.83 -13.82 23.33
C LEU A 1069 -10.59 -13.60 24.82
N ARG A 1070 -11.59 -13.87 25.66
CA ARG A 1070 -11.48 -13.72 27.13
C ARG A 1070 -11.64 -15.05 27.86
N ASN A 1071 -12.71 -15.74 27.47
CA ASN A 1071 -13.08 -17.06 27.90
C ASN A 1071 -13.19 -17.93 26.64
N GLU A 1072 -13.62 -19.17 26.83
CA GLU A 1072 -13.99 -20.04 25.71
C GLU A 1072 -15.01 -19.37 24.77
N VAL A 1073 -14.75 -19.46 23.47
CA VAL A 1073 -15.66 -19.04 22.40
C VAL A 1073 -15.94 -20.24 21.51
N THR A 1074 -17.21 -20.47 21.20
CA THR A 1074 -17.62 -21.44 20.18
C THR A 1074 -18.31 -20.71 19.04
N LEU A 1075 -17.92 -21.03 17.81
CA LEU A 1075 -18.52 -20.50 16.58
C LEU A 1075 -18.87 -21.62 15.62
N THR A 1076 -19.78 -21.36 14.69
CA THR A 1076 -20.23 -22.32 13.68
C THR A 1076 -19.79 -21.92 12.28
N ARG A 1077 -19.44 -22.91 11.46
CA ARG A 1077 -19.23 -22.75 10.02
C ARG A 1077 -20.01 -23.81 9.26
N THR A 1078 -20.39 -23.48 8.04
CA THR A 1078 -21.08 -24.39 7.13
C THR A 1078 -20.34 -24.43 5.80
N VAL A 1079 -20.03 -25.64 5.34
CA VAL A 1079 -19.37 -25.86 4.06
C VAL A 1079 -20.31 -26.59 3.11
N THR A 1080 -20.25 -26.20 1.84
CA THR A 1080 -20.95 -26.85 0.74
C THR A 1080 -19.95 -27.60 -0.12
N ASN A 1081 -20.21 -28.87 -0.41
CA ASN A 1081 -19.40 -29.66 -1.33
C ASN A 1081 -19.70 -29.26 -2.78
N VAL A 1082 -18.67 -28.80 -3.48
CA VAL A 1082 -18.67 -28.47 -4.92
C VAL A 1082 -17.70 -29.37 -5.70
N GLY A 1083 -17.10 -30.34 -5.02
CA GLY A 1083 -16.24 -31.38 -5.58
C GLY A 1083 -17.00 -32.68 -5.88
N PRO A 1084 -16.30 -33.83 -5.90
CA PRO A 1084 -16.93 -35.14 -6.10
C PRO A 1084 -18.02 -35.44 -5.08
N LEU A 1085 -19.11 -36.10 -5.51
CA LEU A 1085 -20.29 -36.38 -4.66
C LEU A 1085 -19.95 -37.16 -3.39
N ASN A 1086 -19.10 -38.19 -3.51
CA ASN A 1086 -18.69 -39.04 -2.39
C ASN A 1086 -17.30 -38.62 -1.93
N SER A 1087 -17.24 -37.70 -0.97
CA SER A 1087 -15.99 -37.15 -0.45
C SER A 1087 -16.01 -37.12 1.07
N VAL A 1088 -14.88 -37.48 1.68
CA VAL A 1088 -14.69 -37.46 3.13
C VAL A 1088 -13.53 -36.52 3.44
N TYR A 1089 -13.82 -35.46 4.18
CA TYR A 1089 -12.82 -34.48 4.60
C TYR A 1089 -12.48 -34.66 6.07
N LYS A 1090 -11.18 -34.64 6.39
CA LYS A 1090 -10.66 -34.61 7.76
C LYS A 1090 -10.07 -33.24 8.06
N VAL A 1091 -10.24 -32.78 9.29
CA VAL A 1091 -9.69 -31.50 9.73
C VAL A 1091 -8.22 -31.65 10.14
N MET A 1092 -7.40 -30.68 9.74
CA MET A 1092 -6.04 -30.46 10.21
C MET A 1092 -5.97 -29.05 10.80
N ILE A 1093 -5.38 -28.92 11.98
CA ILE A 1093 -5.35 -27.67 12.74
C ILE A 1093 -3.90 -27.33 13.05
N ASP A 1094 -3.51 -26.11 12.67
CA ASP A 1094 -2.28 -25.45 13.08
C ASP A 1094 -2.70 -24.29 13.99
N PRO A 1095 -2.72 -24.48 15.32
CA PRO A 1095 -3.33 -23.52 16.23
C PRO A 1095 -2.45 -22.27 16.41
N PRO A 1096 -3.05 -21.07 16.61
CA PRO A 1096 -2.28 -19.89 16.99
C PRO A 1096 -1.50 -20.10 18.30
N MET A 1097 -0.33 -19.46 18.42
CA MET A 1097 0.53 -19.60 19.60
C MET A 1097 -0.22 -19.27 20.90
N GLY A 1098 -0.22 -20.22 21.85
CA GLY A 1098 -0.90 -20.08 23.15
C GLY A 1098 -2.44 -20.12 23.08
N VAL A 1099 -3.01 -20.58 21.96
CA VAL A 1099 -4.45 -20.76 21.74
C VAL A 1099 -4.73 -22.23 21.43
N ASP A 1100 -5.75 -22.80 22.07
CA ASP A 1100 -6.24 -24.14 21.73
C ASP A 1100 -7.48 -24.04 20.86
N VAL A 1101 -7.53 -24.85 19.79
CA VAL A 1101 -8.57 -24.84 18.77
C VAL A 1101 -9.05 -26.26 18.54
N THR A 1102 -10.32 -26.52 18.82
CA THR A 1102 -10.95 -27.84 18.66
C THR A 1102 -12.16 -27.77 17.74
N VAL A 1103 -12.33 -28.77 16.88
CA VAL A 1103 -13.37 -28.80 15.83
C VAL A 1103 -14.28 -30.02 15.99
N THR A 1104 -15.59 -29.82 15.91
CA THR A 1104 -16.58 -30.90 16.01
C THR A 1104 -17.65 -30.81 14.90
N PRO A 1105 -17.89 -31.87 14.11
CA PRO A 1105 -17.12 -33.12 14.05
C PRO A 1105 -15.73 -32.92 13.42
N MET A 1106 -14.79 -33.83 13.65
CA MET A 1106 -13.46 -33.81 13.02
C MET A 1106 -13.45 -34.39 11.59
N THR A 1107 -14.58 -34.90 11.12
CA THR A 1107 -14.72 -35.51 9.80
C THR A 1107 -16.07 -35.13 9.20
N LEU A 1108 -16.07 -34.71 7.94
CA LEU A 1108 -17.26 -34.36 7.16
C LEU A 1108 -17.43 -35.37 6.03
N VAL A 1109 -18.61 -35.99 5.95
CA VAL A 1109 -18.93 -37.04 4.97
C VAL A 1109 -20.03 -36.54 4.05
N PHE A 1110 -19.69 -36.33 2.78
CA PHE A 1110 -20.63 -35.91 1.74
C PHE A 1110 -21.02 -37.08 0.84
N ASN A 1111 -22.25 -37.05 0.34
CA ASN A 1111 -22.80 -38.01 -0.61
C ASN A 1111 -23.87 -37.31 -1.48
N SER A 1112 -24.61 -38.07 -2.30
CA SER A 1112 -25.64 -37.52 -3.18
C SER A 1112 -26.81 -36.81 -2.48
N THR A 1113 -27.06 -37.07 -1.19
CA THR A 1113 -28.14 -36.44 -0.41
C THR A 1113 -27.63 -35.38 0.57
N VAL A 1114 -26.36 -35.47 0.99
CA VAL A 1114 -25.72 -34.56 1.94
C VAL A 1114 -24.68 -33.72 1.22
N THR A 1115 -25.07 -32.51 0.81
CA THR A 1115 -24.21 -31.56 0.08
C THR A 1115 -23.72 -30.38 0.93
N LYS A 1116 -24.35 -30.14 2.09
CA LYS A 1116 -23.97 -29.10 3.05
C LYS A 1116 -23.83 -29.70 4.44
N LEU A 1117 -22.77 -29.34 5.16
CA LEU A 1117 -22.54 -29.75 6.53
C LEU A 1117 -22.00 -28.59 7.36
N SER A 1118 -22.44 -28.53 8.61
CA SER A 1118 -21.96 -27.56 9.59
C SER A 1118 -21.02 -28.22 10.59
N PHE A 1119 -20.07 -27.45 11.09
CA PHE A 1119 -19.17 -27.83 12.17
C PHE A 1119 -18.98 -26.67 13.13
N THR A 1120 -18.64 -26.99 14.37
CA THR A 1120 -18.33 -26.00 15.41
C THR A 1120 -16.83 -25.95 15.66
N VAL A 1121 -16.33 -24.75 15.95
CA VAL A 1121 -14.96 -24.49 16.35
C VAL A 1121 -14.99 -23.87 17.74
N ARG A 1122 -14.36 -24.55 18.71
CA ARG A 1122 -14.22 -24.10 20.08
C ARG A 1122 -12.78 -23.64 20.30
N VAL A 1123 -12.62 -22.41 20.79
CA VAL A 1123 -11.34 -21.72 20.96
C VAL A 1123 -11.17 -21.26 22.39
N THR A 1124 -10.00 -21.57 22.97
CA THR A 1124 -9.59 -21.15 24.33
C THR A 1124 -8.17 -20.61 24.32
N THR A 1125 -7.79 -19.80 25.31
CA THR A 1125 -6.45 -19.21 25.41
C THR A 1125 -5.76 -19.61 26.70
N THR A 1126 -4.45 -19.85 26.65
CA THR A 1126 -3.60 -19.99 27.85
C THR A 1126 -3.01 -18.65 28.29
N HIS A 1127 -3.12 -17.62 27.45
CA HIS A 1127 -2.63 -16.28 27.76
C HIS A 1127 -3.42 -15.67 28.92
N ARG A 1128 -2.71 -15.03 29.85
CA ARG A 1128 -3.29 -14.32 31.01
C ARG A 1128 -3.13 -12.81 30.93
N VAL A 1129 -2.76 -12.33 29.74
CA VAL A 1129 -2.49 -10.93 29.40
C VAL A 1129 -3.29 -10.55 28.15
N ASN A 1130 -3.42 -9.26 27.88
CA ASN A 1130 -3.80 -8.84 26.54
C ASN A 1130 -2.62 -9.15 25.61
N THR A 1131 -2.92 -9.56 24.38
CA THR A 1131 -1.88 -9.91 23.40
C THR A 1131 -2.08 -9.11 22.12
N GLY A 1132 -1.08 -9.10 21.23
CA GLY A 1132 -1.31 -8.94 19.80
C GLY A 1132 -2.13 -10.09 19.19
N TYR A 1133 -2.27 -10.09 17.87
CA TYR A 1133 -2.86 -11.21 17.15
C TYR A 1133 -1.84 -12.32 16.92
N PHE A 1134 -2.22 -13.55 17.27
CA PHE A 1134 -1.52 -14.75 16.85
C PHE A 1134 -2.28 -15.42 15.72
N PHE A 1135 -1.54 -16.12 14.86
CA PHE A 1135 -2.06 -16.70 13.62
C PHE A 1135 -1.85 -18.21 13.57
N GLY A 1136 -2.81 -18.89 12.96
CA GLY A 1136 -2.82 -20.32 12.70
C GLY A 1136 -3.72 -20.64 11.52
N THR A 1137 -3.95 -21.92 11.22
CA THR A 1137 -4.84 -22.34 10.13
C THR A 1137 -5.70 -23.56 10.45
N LEU A 1138 -6.88 -23.61 9.86
CA LEU A 1138 -7.78 -24.76 9.88
C LEU A 1138 -7.95 -25.25 8.44
N THR A 1139 -7.63 -26.52 8.17
CA THR A 1139 -7.68 -27.09 6.81
C THR A 1139 -8.55 -28.34 6.78
N TRP A 1140 -9.52 -28.38 5.86
CA TRP A 1140 -10.22 -29.62 5.51
C TRP A 1140 -9.50 -30.29 4.34
N SER A 1141 -9.14 -31.56 4.49
CA SER A 1141 -8.48 -32.34 3.44
C SER A 1141 -9.15 -33.68 3.17
N ASP A 1142 -9.31 -34.02 1.90
CA ASP A 1142 -9.72 -35.34 1.39
C ASP A 1142 -8.53 -36.08 0.74
N ASN A 1143 -7.30 -35.64 1.01
CA ASN A 1143 -6.02 -36.03 0.36
C ASN A 1143 -5.83 -35.51 -1.07
N VAL A 1144 -6.80 -34.82 -1.66
CA VAL A 1144 -6.70 -34.23 -3.01
C VAL A 1144 -6.86 -32.71 -2.94
N HIS A 1145 -7.92 -32.27 -2.30
CA HIS A 1145 -8.26 -30.88 -2.03
C HIS A 1145 -7.80 -30.51 -0.62
N ASN A 1146 -7.26 -29.31 -0.47
CA ASN A 1146 -6.95 -28.71 0.82
C ASN A 1146 -7.71 -27.38 0.89
N VAL A 1147 -8.72 -27.34 1.76
CA VAL A 1147 -9.60 -26.17 1.96
C VAL A 1147 -9.15 -25.49 3.25
N ALA A 1148 -8.20 -24.57 3.12
CA ALA A 1148 -7.54 -23.94 4.26
C ALA A 1148 -8.14 -22.55 4.56
N ILE A 1149 -8.43 -22.27 5.82
CA ILE A 1149 -8.83 -20.93 6.27
C ILE A 1149 -7.84 -20.41 7.32
N PRO A 1150 -7.49 -19.11 7.29
CA PRO A 1150 -6.70 -18.48 8.33
C PRO A 1150 -7.50 -18.36 9.64
N VAL A 1151 -6.80 -18.53 10.76
CA VAL A 1151 -7.29 -18.35 12.12
C VAL A 1151 -6.44 -17.28 12.81
N SER A 1152 -7.05 -16.16 13.20
CA SER A 1152 -6.37 -15.02 13.84
C SER A 1152 -7.02 -14.75 15.20
N VAL A 1153 -6.24 -14.73 16.28
CA VAL A 1153 -6.78 -14.64 17.64
C VAL A 1153 -6.00 -13.63 18.47
N ARG A 1154 -6.73 -12.73 19.13
CA ARG A 1154 -6.21 -11.78 20.11
C ARG A 1154 -6.85 -12.01 21.47
N THR A 1155 -6.05 -12.17 22.51
CA THR A 1155 -6.54 -12.30 23.89
C THR A 1155 -6.81 -10.91 24.48
N GLN A 1156 -7.94 -10.73 25.15
CA GLN A 1156 -8.31 -9.47 25.77
C GLN A 1156 -8.88 -9.68 27.18
N ILE A 1157 -8.01 -9.84 28.18
CA ILE A 1157 -8.39 -9.96 29.60
C ILE A 1157 -8.96 -8.63 30.13
N LEU A 1158 -8.32 -7.51 29.81
CA LEU A 1158 -8.78 -6.17 30.16
C LEU A 1158 -9.59 -5.58 28.99
N GLN A 1159 -10.88 -5.30 29.22
CA GLN A 1159 -11.75 -4.74 28.18
C GLN A 1159 -11.24 -3.36 27.73
N ARG A 1160 -11.12 -3.14 26.41
CA ARG A 1160 -10.72 -1.85 25.84
C ARG A 1160 -9.41 -1.32 26.44
N TYR A 1161 -8.52 -2.24 26.76
CA TYR A 1161 -7.15 -1.97 27.16
C TYR A 1161 -6.24 -2.33 26.00
N TYR A 1162 -5.42 -1.36 25.62
CA TYR A 1162 -4.44 -1.48 24.56
C TYR A 1162 -3.08 -1.84 25.19
N ASP A 1163 -2.42 -2.86 24.64
CA ASP A 1163 -1.08 -3.32 25.02
C ASP A 1163 -0.22 -3.20 23.75
N GLU A 1164 0.98 -2.61 23.86
CA GLU A 1164 1.91 -2.38 22.74
C GLU A 1164 2.67 -3.63 22.30
N ASN A 1165 2.47 -4.76 22.99
CA ASN A 1165 3.16 -6.03 22.69
C ASN A 1165 2.56 -6.83 21.52
#